data_AF-A0A556UYS3-F1
#
_entry.id   AF-A0A556UYS3-F1
#
_cell.length_a   1.000
_cell.length_b   1.000
_cell.length_c   1.000
_cell.angle_alpha   90.00
_cell.angle_beta   90.00
_cell.angle_gamma   90.00
#
_symmetry.space_group_name_H-M   'P 1'
#
loop_
_entity.id
_entity.type
_entity.pdbx_description
1 polymer ?
#
loop_
_entity_poly.entity_id
_entity_poly.type
_entity_poly.pdbx_seq_one_letter_code
_entity_poly.pdbx_strand_id
1 'polypeptide(L)'
;MDVGMTKFETNSKVVTLMDAPGHKDFIPNMITGAAQADVAVLVVDASRGEFEAGFEAGGQTREHALLVRSLGVTQLAIAVNKMDQESDVYYIPTSGLSGENLTTRSTEAALTSWYKGPCLLEQIDSFKAPQRSVDKPFRLCVSDVFKGITLHDEPLDWAAAGDHVSLTVTGMDIIKINVGCVFCDPKEPIRACTRFRARILLFNIELPITPGFPVEAAVKAAKEAFPSWSATSPADRARVLNKLADLIEARLEEFAQAESKDQGKSISFARNVDIPRAAYNFRFFASSVQHHMTDCSQMDHMGCINYTVRCPVGVAGLISPWNLPLYLLTWKIAPAVATGNTVVAKPSEMTSVTAWMMCKLLDEAGFPPGVVNVIFGTGPRAGDALVSHPDVPLISFTGSTATARVITERSAPYCKKLSLELGGKNPAVVFADADLEQCISTTVRSSFSNQGEICLCTSRIFVERSVYPEFLEKFVEAARQWKTGVPSDPSNNNGALVSKEHLQKVRSYVSLAVSEGARVHCGEGVDALSLPPRNTSGYFMLPTVITGVADSSAVMQEEIFGPVTCVTPFDTEEEAISRANDVRYGLAAVVWSRDVGRVHRVAQRLQAGLVWTNCWLIRDLNLPFGGMKCSGVGREGGKDSYNFFTEVKTITVKH
;
A
#
# COMPACT_ATOMS: atom_id res chain seq x y z
N MET A 1 -4.28 -34.69 16.03
CA MET A 1 -4.10 -34.24 17.42
C MET A 1 -3.64 -32.81 17.34
N ASP A 2 -4.19 -31.95 18.16
CA ASP A 2 -3.82 -30.53 18.18
C ASP A 2 -2.50 -30.34 18.93
N VAL A 3 -1.65 -29.42 18.46
CA VAL A 3 -0.43 -29.03 19.18
C VAL A 3 -0.86 -28.17 20.37
N GLY A 4 -0.44 -28.56 21.59
CA GLY A 4 -0.77 -27.81 22.79
C GLY A 4 0.00 -26.50 22.84
N MET A 5 -0.62 -25.39 22.42
CA MET A 5 0.01 -24.07 22.41
C MET A 5 -0.40 -23.23 23.62
N THR A 6 0.53 -23.06 24.57
CA THR A 6 0.33 -22.17 25.73
C THR A 6 1.25 -20.95 25.60
N LYS A 7 0.66 -19.76 25.59
CA LYS A 7 1.40 -18.48 25.51
C LYS A 7 1.51 -17.81 26.87
N PHE A 8 2.65 -17.19 27.11
CA PHE A 8 2.99 -16.42 28.31
C PHE A 8 3.65 -15.12 27.88
N GLU A 9 3.38 -14.04 28.62
CA GLU A 9 4.00 -12.74 28.37
C GLU A 9 4.79 -12.31 29.61
N THR A 10 6.01 -11.81 29.39
CA THR A 10 6.83 -11.18 30.43
C THR A 10 6.80 -9.66 30.26
N ASN A 11 7.50 -8.92 31.12
CA ASN A 11 7.65 -7.47 30.96
C ASN A 11 8.50 -7.07 29.72
N SER A 12 9.14 -8.02 29.03
CA SER A 12 10.03 -7.74 27.89
C SER A 12 9.84 -8.63 26.66
N LYS A 13 9.24 -9.82 26.80
CA LYS A 13 9.19 -10.88 25.77
C LYS A 13 7.85 -11.61 25.79
N VAL A 14 7.48 -12.21 24.65
CA VAL A 14 6.35 -13.15 24.54
C VAL A 14 6.91 -14.54 24.28
N VAL A 15 6.52 -15.51 25.10
CA VAL A 15 7.03 -16.89 25.09
C VAL A 15 5.88 -17.84 24.74
N THR A 16 6.08 -18.74 23.78
CA THR A 16 5.11 -19.78 23.42
C THR A 16 5.69 -21.15 23.72
N LEU A 17 5.07 -21.89 24.63
CA LEU A 17 5.33 -23.33 24.77
C LEU A 17 4.48 -24.08 23.75
N MET A 18 5.10 -25.07 23.11
CA MET A 18 4.46 -26.00 22.18
C MET A 18 4.65 -27.42 22.71
N ASP A 19 3.55 -28.02 23.17
CA ASP A 19 3.49 -29.42 23.56
C ASP A 19 3.17 -30.29 22.34
N ALA A 20 4.04 -31.26 22.09
CA ALA A 20 3.94 -32.20 20.97
C ALA A 20 4.58 -33.55 21.36
N PRO A 21 3.89 -34.69 21.13
CA PRO A 21 4.43 -36.01 21.46
C PRO A 21 5.67 -36.32 20.62
N GLY A 22 6.75 -36.76 21.28
CA GLY A 22 8.08 -36.91 20.69
C GLY A 22 8.16 -37.98 19.60
N HIS A 23 8.06 -37.56 18.33
CA HIS A 23 8.54 -38.35 17.20
C HIS A 23 9.09 -37.45 16.09
N LYS A 24 10.11 -37.96 15.39
CA LYS A 24 10.89 -37.25 14.36
C LYS A 24 10.04 -36.61 13.26
N ASP A 25 8.91 -37.24 12.94
CA ASP A 25 8.02 -36.87 11.83
C ASP A 25 7.05 -35.72 12.17
N PHE A 26 6.90 -35.35 13.47
CA PHE A 26 6.02 -34.25 13.90
C PHE A 26 6.74 -32.91 14.06
N ILE A 27 8.08 -32.90 14.07
CA ILE A 27 8.90 -31.68 14.16
C ILE A 27 8.53 -30.63 13.09
N PRO A 28 8.18 -30.97 11.83
CA PRO A 28 7.75 -29.98 10.83
C PRO A 28 6.60 -29.07 11.29
N ASN A 29 5.72 -29.53 12.19
CA ASN A 29 4.63 -28.73 12.74
C ASN A 29 5.06 -27.78 13.87
N MET A 30 6.27 -27.97 14.44
CA MET A 30 6.88 -27.04 15.41
C MET A 30 7.65 -25.89 14.73
N ILE A 31 8.06 -26.07 13.46
CA ILE A 31 8.96 -25.14 12.75
C ILE A 31 8.36 -23.73 12.63
N THR A 32 7.04 -23.62 12.43
CA THR A 32 6.33 -22.33 12.29
C THR A 32 6.40 -21.45 13.54
N GLY A 33 6.61 -22.03 14.73
CA GLY A 33 6.89 -21.28 15.95
C GLY A 33 8.38 -21.09 16.20
N ALA A 34 9.18 -22.16 16.04
CA ALA A 34 10.59 -22.16 16.41
C ALA A 34 11.47 -21.25 15.52
N ALA A 35 11.21 -21.16 14.21
CA ALA A 35 12.05 -20.41 13.26
C ALA A 35 11.98 -18.87 13.41
N GLN A 36 11.21 -18.37 14.37
CA GLN A 36 11.10 -16.94 14.71
C GLN A 36 11.47 -16.64 16.18
N ALA A 37 11.96 -17.62 16.94
CA ALA A 37 12.24 -17.48 18.36
C ALA A 37 13.75 -17.28 18.64
N ASP A 38 14.11 -16.23 19.39
CA ASP A 38 15.50 -16.02 19.84
C ASP A 38 15.98 -17.13 20.79
N VAL A 39 15.05 -17.72 21.55
CA VAL A 39 15.26 -18.77 22.55
C VAL A 39 14.18 -19.84 22.39
N ALA A 40 14.57 -21.12 22.44
CA ALA A 40 13.62 -22.25 22.54
C ALA A 40 13.80 -22.99 23.87
N VAL A 41 12.72 -23.66 24.31
CA VAL A 41 12.72 -24.56 25.48
C VAL A 41 12.39 -25.96 25.01
N LEU A 42 13.33 -26.90 25.15
CA LEU A 42 13.13 -28.31 24.86
C LEU A 42 12.83 -29.05 26.17
N VAL A 43 11.58 -29.47 26.37
CA VAL A 43 11.20 -30.33 27.50
C VAL A 43 11.52 -31.78 27.13
N VAL A 44 12.20 -32.51 28.02
CA VAL A 44 12.55 -33.91 27.81
C VAL A 44 12.12 -34.75 29.01
N ASP A 45 11.15 -35.63 28.79
CA ASP A 45 10.74 -36.68 29.72
C ASP A 45 11.46 -37.97 29.30
N ALA A 46 12.40 -38.43 30.12
CA ALA A 46 13.28 -39.56 29.81
C ALA A 46 13.62 -40.33 31.08
N SER A 47 13.96 -41.63 30.93
CA SER A 47 14.50 -42.39 32.05
C SER A 47 16.01 -42.11 32.22
N ARG A 48 16.51 -42.25 33.45
CA ARG A 48 17.91 -41.92 33.80
C ARG A 48 18.90 -42.76 32.98
N GLY A 49 19.80 -42.12 32.24
CA GLY A 49 20.71 -42.78 31.29
C GLY A 49 20.33 -42.58 29.82
N GLU A 50 19.05 -42.31 29.51
CA GLU A 50 18.57 -42.21 28.13
C GLU A 50 18.67 -40.79 27.56
N PHE A 51 18.74 -39.75 28.40
CA PHE A 51 18.98 -38.38 27.94
C PHE A 51 20.42 -38.25 27.42
N GLU A 52 21.39 -38.74 28.20
CA GLU A 52 22.81 -38.71 27.93
C GLU A 52 23.15 -39.63 26.75
N ALA A 53 22.63 -40.87 26.74
CA ALA A 53 22.76 -41.76 25.58
C ALA A 53 22.11 -41.16 24.32
N GLY A 54 20.98 -40.47 24.47
CA GLY A 54 20.34 -39.69 23.42
C GLY A 54 21.19 -38.54 22.88
N PHE A 55 22.16 -38.04 23.67
CA PHE A 55 23.15 -37.06 23.23
C PHE A 55 24.44 -37.68 22.69
N GLU A 56 25.03 -38.68 23.33
CA GLU A 56 26.31 -39.24 22.91
C GLU A 56 26.19 -40.12 21.67
N ALA A 57 25.23 -41.06 21.66
CA ALA A 57 25.07 -42.07 20.61
C ALA A 57 24.30 -41.57 19.36
N GLY A 58 23.97 -40.28 19.29
CA GLY A 58 23.22 -39.69 18.18
C GLY A 58 21.73 -40.01 18.19
N GLY A 59 21.14 -40.19 19.37
CA GLY A 59 19.70 -40.38 19.54
C GLY A 59 18.89 -39.10 19.31
N GLN A 60 17.56 -39.24 19.44
CA GLN A 60 16.60 -38.19 19.06
C GLN A 60 16.87 -36.84 19.74
N THR A 61 17.28 -36.83 21.01
CA THR A 61 17.51 -35.60 21.78
C THR A 61 18.55 -34.67 21.14
N ARG A 62 19.65 -35.23 20.62
CA ARG A 62 20.68 -34.47 19.91
C ARG A 62 20.25 -34.11 18.49
N GLU A 63 19.52 -34.97 17.79
CA GLU A 63 18.93 -34.61 16.50
C GLU A 63 18.00 -33.40 16.65
N HIS A 64 17.13 -33.38 17.67
CA HIS A 64 16.22 -32.28 17.97
C HIS A 64 16.99 -30.99 18.34
N ALA A 65 17.99 -31.07 19.23
CA ALA A 65 18.78 -29.91 19.63
C ALA A 65 19.61 -29.30 18.48
N LEU A 66 20.18 -30.14 17.61
CA LEU A 66 20.90 -29.70 16.41
C LEU A 66 19.94 -29.10 15.37
N LEU A 67 18.76 -29.70 15.17
CA LEU A 67 17.75 -29.21 14.25
C LEU A 67 17.23 -27.83 14.66
N VAL A 68 16.87 -27.64 15.93
CA VAL A 68 16.44 -26.33 16.47
C VAL A 68 17.52 -25.26 16.29
N ARG A 69 18.80 -25.57 16.53
CA ARG A 69 19.92 -24.65 16.24
C ARG A 69 20.10 -24.37 14.74
N SER A 70 19.92 -25.37 13.88
CA SER A 70 20.04 -25.21 12.42
C SER A 70 18.93 -24.32 11.82
N LEU A 71 17.78 -24.24 12.49
CA LEU A 71 16.65 -23.37 12.14
C LEU A 71 16.82 -21.92 12.64
N GLY A 72 18.00 -21.57 13.19
CA GLY A 72 18.38 -20.21 13.54
C GLY A 72 18.25 -19.85 15.03
N VAL A 73 17.67 -20.71 15.86
CA VAL A 73 17.53 -20.48 17.30
C VAL A 73 18.91 -20.53 17.96
N THR A 74 19.39 -19.39 18.46
CA THR A 74 20.77 -19.29 18.99
C THR A 74 20.91 -19.75 20.45
N GLN A 75 19.83 -19.73 21.23
CA GLN A 75 19.81 -20.11 22.65
C GLN A 75 18.77 -21.21 22.90
N LEU A 76 19.17 -22.26 23.62
CA LEU A 76 18.32 -23.41 23.90
C LEU A 76 18.38 -23.72 25.40
N ALA A 77 17.23 -23.61 26.07
CA ALA A 77 17.05 -24.15 27.42
C ALA A 77 16.53 -25.59 27.30
N ILE A 78 17.02 -26.51 28.14
CA ILE A 78 16.57 -27.90 28.17
C ILE A 78 16.01 -28.19 29.56
N ALA A 79 14.72 -28.50 29.62
CA ALA A 79 14.01 -28.82 30.86
C ALA A 79 13.84 -30.35 30.95
N VAL A 80 14.75 -31.01 31.65
CA VAL A 80 14.73 -32.48 31.84
C VAL A 80 13.93 -32.84 33.08
N ASN A 81 13.06 -33.84 32.98
CA ASN A 81 12.35 -34.39 34.14
C ASN A 81 13.28 -35.28 35.00
N LYS A 82 14.12 -34.60 35.80
CA LYS A 82 15.13 -35.07 36.76
C LYS A 82 16.51 -35.53 36.24
N MET A 83 17.50 -34.82 36.79
CA MET A 83 18.75 -35.38 37.35
C MET A 83 19.84 -35.86 36.40
N ASP A 84 20.37 -34.91 35.60
CA ASP A 84 21.76 -34.95 35.14
C ASP A 84 22.51 -33.68 35.56
N GLN A 85 23.83 -33.80 35.69
CA GLN A 85 24.77 -32.71 35.97
C GLN A 85 25.93 -32.77 34.99
N GLU A 86 25.96 -31.88 34.00
CA GLU A 86 27.13 -31.08 33.56
C GLU A 86 26.88 -30.40 32.20
N SER A 87 26.90 -29.06 32.20
CA SER A 87 27.18 -28.13 31.07
C SER A 87 26.69 -26.71 31.44
N ASP A 88 26.97 -25.70 30.62
CA ASP A 88 26.45 -24.32 30.75
C ASP A 88 24.95 -24.20 30.40
N VAL A 89 24.12 -25.12 30.92
CA VAL A 89 22.67 -25.18 30.72
C VAL A 89 21.97 -24.88 32.05
N TYR A 90 21.01 -23.96 32.02
CA TYR A 90 20.23 -23.59 33.21
C TYR A 90 19.04 -24.54 33.40
N TYR A 91 19.22 -25.54 34.27
CA TYR A 91 18.18 -26.49 34.64
C TYR A 91 17.16 -25.85 35.60
N ILE A 92 15.87 -25.91 35.25
CA ILE A 92 14.76 -25.36 36.04
C ILE A 92 13.70 -26.47 36.22
N PRO A 93 13.46 -26.98 37.44
CA PRO A 93 12.55 -28.09 37.67
C PRO A 93 11.09 -27.60 37.75
N THR A 94 10.32 -27.87 36.69
CA THR A 94 8.92 -27.42 36.55
C THR A 94 7.93 -28.57 36.75
N SER A 95 6.83 -28.35 37.49
CA SER A 95 5.82 -29.38 37.75
C SER A 95 4.79 -29.53 36.60
N GLY A 96 5.28 -29.83 35.39
CA GLY A 96 4.47 -29.94 34.18
C GLY A 96 4.15 -28.59 33.51
N LEU A 97 3.38 -28.66 32.41
CA LEU A 97 3.19 -27.58 31.42
C LEU A 97 2.35 -26.37 31.89
N SER A 98 1.88 -26.39 33.14
CA SER A 98 1.14 -25.30 33.80
C SER A 98 1.57 -25.08 35.25
N GLY A 99 2.71 -25.67 35.66
CA GLY A 99 3.08 -25.88 37.05
C GLY A 99 4.03 -24.85 37.69
N GLU A 100 4.47 -25.18 38.91
CA GLU A 100 5.44 -24.39 39.66
C GLU A 100 6.80 -24.27 38.93
N ASN A 101 7.53 -23.20 39.21
CA ASN A 101 8.77 -22.75 38.54
C ASN A 101 8.64 -22.42 37.04
N LEU A 102 7.47 -22.63 36.41
CA LEU A 102 7.24 -22.23 35.02
C LEU A 102 7.04 -20.72 34.93
N THR A 103 6.03 -20.19 35.63
CA THR A 103 5.64 -18.77 35.62
C THR A 103 5.97 -18.08 36.94
N THR A 104 5.75 -18.75 38.08
CA THR A 104 6.08 -18.29 39.43
C THR A 104 6.99 -19.31 40.12
N ARG A 105 7.79 -18.88 41.11
CA ARG A 105 8.66 -19.79 41.87
C ARG A 105 7.83 -20.70 42.78
N SER A 106 8.28 -21.95 42.89
CA SER A 106 7.70 -22.99 43.74
C SER A 106 7.64 -22.57 45.21
N THR A 107 6.56 -22.97 45.88
CA THR A 107 6.39 -22.83 47.34
C THR A 107 6.39 -24.17 48.08
N GLU A 108 6.39 -25.29 47.34
CA GLU A 108 6.55 -26.65 47.86
C GLU A 108 7.83 -26.79 48.70
N ALA A 109 7.70 -27.11 49.99
CA ALA A 109 8.83 -27.32 50.90
C ALA A 109 9.76 -28.45 50.43
N ALA A 110 9.21 -29.47 49.78
CA ALA A 110 9.99 -30.56 49.21
C ALA A 110 10.89 -30.10 48.05
N LEU A 111 10.42 -29.19 47.20
CA LEU A 111 11.14 -28.73 46.01
C LEU A 111 12.12 -27.60 46.33
N THR A 112 11.67 -26.61 47.11
CA THR A 112 12.47 -25.47 47.59
C THR A 112 13.64 -25.84 48.51
N SER A 113 13.65 -27.08 49.03
CA SER A 113 14.78 -27.62 49.80
C SER A 113 16.06 -27.78 48.96
N TRP A 114 15.94 -28.16 47.68
CA TRP A 114 17.07 -28.43 46.77
C TRP A 114 17.13 -27.51 45.54
N TYR A 115 16.03 -26.86 45.15
CA TYR A 115 16.04 -25.83 44.10
C TYR A 115 15.65 -24.45 44.63
N LYS A 116 16.48 -23.43 44.36
CA LYS A 116 16.28 -22.05 44.84
C LYS A 116 16.52 -20.99 43.75
N GLY A 117 16.50 -21.41 42.48
CA GLY A 117 16.74 -20.54 41.33
C GLY A 117 15.55 -19.65 40.95
N PRO A 118 15.69 -18.88 39.85
CA PRO A 118 14.59 -18.16 39.22
C PRO A 118 13.57 -19.12 38.58
N CYS A 119 12.34 -18.66 38.34
CA CYS A 119 11.41 -19.37 37.46
C CYS A 119 11.86 -19.24 35.98
N LEU A 120 11.27 -20.04 35.09
CA LEU A 120 11.64 -20.06 33.67
C LEU A 120 11.46 -18.70 33.00
N LEU A 121 10.39 -17.95 33.30
CA LEU A 121 10.19 -16.59 32.77
C LEU A 121 11.25 -15.59 33.26
N GLU A 122 11.61 -15.62 34.56
CA GLU A 122 12.68 -14.78 35.12
C GLU A 122 14.03 -15.07 34.46
N GLN A 123 14.33 -16.34 34.18
CA GLN A 123 15.55 -16.73 33.47
C GLN A 123 15.54 -16.23 32.01
N ILE A 124 14.40 -16.34 31.32
CA ILE A 124 14.25 -15.87 29.93
C ILE A 124 14.42 -14.34 29.83
N ASP A 125 13.89 -13.57 30.78
CA ASP A 125 14.09 -12.11 30.84
C ASP A 125 15.57 -11.73 31.11
N SER A 126 16.35 -12.59 31.77
CA SER A 126 17.77 -12.32 32.04
C SER A 126 18.67 -12.32 30.78
N PHE A 127 18.23 -12.94 29.68
CA PHE A 127 19.02 -13.05 28.45
C PHE A 127 19.11 -11.72 27.68
N LYS A 128 20.34 -11.23 27.50
CA LYS A 128 20.67 -10.03 26.70
C LYS A 128 20.61 -10.35 25.20
N ALA A 129 20.08 -9.42 24.42
CA ALA A 129 20.02 -9.54 22.95
C ALA A 129 21.44 -9.50 22.31
N PRO A 130 21.71 -10.32 21.27
CA PRO A 130 23.00 -10.36 20.60
C PRO A 130 23.21 -9.16 19.66
N GLN A 131 24.44 -8.64 19.60
CA GLN A 131 24.85 -7.67 18.58
C GLN A 131 25.44 -8.36 17.35
N ARG A 132 25.16 -7.81 16.16
CA ARG A 132 25.58 -8.34 14.85
C ARG A 132 26.59 -7.41 14.19
N SER A 133 27.68 -7.98 13.67
CA SER A 133 28.68 -7.23 12.87
C SER A 133 28.06 -6.65 11.59
N VAL A 134 28.51 -5.45 11.22
CA VAL A 134 27.90 -4.59 10.18
C VAL A 134 28.55 -4.81 8.82
N ASP A 135 29.64 -5.58 8.78
CA ASP A 135 30.69 -5.53 7.75
C ASP A 135 30.44 -6.48 6.55
N LYS A 136 29.24 -7.09 6.48
CA LYS A 136 28.84 -7.98 5.39
C LYS A 136 27.63 -7.38 4.65
N PRO A 137 27.72 -7.11 3.33
CA PRO A 137 26.67 -6.43 2.60
C PRO A 137 25.39 -7.28 2.51
N PHE A 138 24.27 -6.70 2.91
CA PHE A 138 22.95 -7.30 2.82
C PHE A 138 22.39 -7.11 1.40
N ARG A 139 22.19 -8.21 0.67
CA ARG A 139 21.48 -8.22 -0.61
C ARG A 139 20.16 -8.97 -0.43
N LEU A 140 19.04 -8.31 -0.71
CA LEU A 140 17.71 -8.92 -0.64
C LEU A 140 16.79 -8.32 -1.70
N CYS A 141 16.56 -9.07 -2.79
CA CYS A 141 15.35 -8.88 -3.59
C CYS A 141 14.24 -9.72 -2.96
N VAL A 142 13.13 -9.09 -2.57
CA VAL A 142 11.94 -9.81 -2.09
C VAL A 142 11.06 -10.21 -3.29
N SER A 143 11.50 -11.22 -4.04
CA SER A 143 10.64 -12.24 -4.69
C SER A 143 11.37 -13.02 -5.80
N ASP A 144 11.55 -14.31 -5.57
CA ASP A 144 11.42 -15.39 -6.55
C ASP A 144 10.52 -16.45 -5.86
N VAL A 145 9.74 -17.34 -6.48
CA VAL A 145 9.75 -17.91 -7.84
C VAL A 145 8.30 -18.14 -8.29
N PHE A 146 7.89 -17.67 -9.49
CA PHE A 146 6.71 -18.18 -10.20
C PHE A 146 6.91 -18.06 -11.72
N LYS A 147 6.46 -19.06 -12.49
CA LYS A 147 6.61 -19.08 -13.96
C LYS A 147 5.52 -19.84 -14.75
N GLY A 148 4.38 -20.13 -14.12
CA GLY A 148 3.24 -20.78 -14.76
C GLY A 148 2.05 -20.87 -13.82
N ILE A 149 0.86 -20.54 -14.33
CA ILE A 149 -0.41 -20.58 -13.60
C ILE A 149 -1.40 -21.43 -14.42
N THR A 150 -2.36 -22.08 -13.77
CA THR A 150 -3.47 -22.79 -14.44
C THR A 150 -4.79 -22.51 -13.75
N LEU A 151 -5.87 -22.40 -14.52
CA LEU A 151 -7.25 -22.35 -14.00
C LEU A 151 -8.04 -23.47 -14.67
N HIS A 152 -8.61 -24.38 -13.86
CA HIS A 152 -9.34 -25.55 -14.36
C HIS A 152 -8.55 -26.37 -15.41
N ASP A 153 -7.27 -26.60 -15.12
CA ASP A 153 -6.29 -27.36 -15.92
C ASP A 153 -5.89 -26.74 -17.29
N GLU A 154 -6.38 -25.55 -17.65
CA GLU A 154 -5.83 -24.76 -18.77
C GLU A 154 -4.69 -23.82 -18.32
N PRO A 155 -3.60 -23.69 -19.11
CA PRO A 155 -2.46 -22.81 -18.80
C PRO A 155 -2.81 -21.32 -18.96
N LEU A 156 -2.33 -20.51 -18.01
CA LEU A 156 -2.49 -19.06 -17.93
C LEU A 156 -1.15 -18.37 -17.61
N ASP A 157 -0.93 -17.22 -18.25
CA ASP A 157 0.23 -16.37 -17.97
C ASP A 157 0.05 -15.49 -16.71
N TRP A 158 -1.18 -15.20 -16.28
CA TRP A 158 -1.49 -14.41 -15.07
C TRP A 158 -2.89 -14.75 -14.47
N ALA A 159 -3.05 -14.59 -13.14
CA ALA A 159 -4.30 -14.77 -12.39
C ALA A 159 -4.55 -13.65 -11.36
N ALA A 160 -5.81 -13.38 -11.00
CA ALA A 160 -6.20 -12.25 -10.15
C ALA A 160 -6.27 -12.60 -8.65
N ALA A 161 -6.30 -11.57 -7.81
CA ALA A 161 -6.58 -11.70 -6.39
C ALA A 161 -8.01 -12.27 -6.19
N GLY A 162 -8.10 -13.48 -5.63
CA GLY A 162 -9.36 -14.20 -5.42
C GLY A 162 -9.67 -15.29 -6.46
N ASP A 163 -8.89 -15.44 -7.53
CA ASP A 163 -9.02 -16.59 -8.44
C ASP A 163 -8.54 -17.90 -7.74
N HIS A 164 -9.30 -18.98 -7.88
CA HIS A 164 -8.90 -20.32 -7.44
C HIS A 164 -7.97 -21.00 -8.47
N VAL A 165 -6.78 -20.44 -8.67
CA VAL A 165 -5.77 -20.99 -9.57
C VAL A 165 -4.88 -22.04 -8.91
N SER A 166 -4.49 -23.03 -9.72
CA SER A 166 -3.36 -23.91 -9.46
C SER A 166 -2.08 -23.26 -9.98
N LEU A 167 -1.01 -23.24 -9.19
CA LEU A 167 0.30 -22.73 -9.63
C LEU A 167 1.21 -23.90 -9.99
N THR A 168 1.68 -23.94 -11.24
CA THR A 168 2.53 -25.02 -11.74
C THR A 168 3.96 -24.50 -11.92
N VAL A 169 4.81 -24.77 -10.93
CA VAL A 169 6.20 -24.31 -10.92
C VAL A 169 7.11 -25.34 -11.58
N THR A 170 7.50 -25.08 -12.83
CA THR A 170 8.45 -25.88 -13.62
C THR A 170 9.75 -25.13 -13.86
N GLY A 171 10.85 -25.86 -14.08
CA GLY A 171 12.19 -25.27 -14.22
C GLY A 171 12.84 -24.83 -12.90
N MET A 172 12.39 -25.37 -11.76
CA MET A 172 13.10 -25.21 -10.48
C MET A 172 14.44 -25.96 -10.55
N ASP A 173 15.54 -25.29 -10.21
CA ASP A 173 16.84 -25.93 -10.05
C ASP A 173 16.79 -26.88 -8.84
N ILE A 174 16.94 -28.18 -9.12
CA ILE A 174 16.78 -29.28 -8.15
C ILE A 174 17.79 -29.17 -7.00
N ILE A 175 18.89 -28.44 -7.17
CA ILE A 175 19.87 -28.17 -6.09
C ILE A 175 19.27 -27.32 -4.96
N LYS A 176 18.15 -26.60 -5.20
CA LYS A 176 17.52 -25.70 -4.22
C LYS A 176 16.24 -26.21 -3.55
N ILE A 177 15.81 -27.47 -3.77
CA ILE A 177 14.57 -28.01 -3.16
C ILE A 177 14.74 -29.44 -2.63
N ASN A 178 14.52 -29.61 -1.33
CA ASN A 178 14.35 -30.86 -0.58
C ASN A 178 13.60 -30.51 0.74
N VAL A 179 12.67 -31.25 1.35
CA VAL A 179 11.80 -32.41 1.04
C VAL A 179 10.55 -32.23 1.94
N GLY A 180 9.32 -32.61 1.59
CA GLY A 180 8.83 -33.27 0.38
C GLY A 180 7.36 -33.70 0.48
N CYS A 181 7.10 -35.02 0.40
CA CYS A 181 5.81 -35.59 0.02
C CYS A 181 4.82 -35.89 1.16
N VAL A 182 3.55 -36.10 0.78
CA VAL A 182 2.51 -36.73 1.62
C VAL A 182 2.81 -38.21 1.82
N PHE A 183 2.63 -38.72 3.04
CA PHE A 183 2.60 -40.16 3.34
C PHE A 183 1.26 -40.57 3.97
N CYS A 184 0.81 -41.78 3.66
CA CYS A 184 -0.34 -42.45 4.27
C CYS A 184 0.12 -43.68 5.08
N ASP A 185 -0.75 -44.23 5.94
CA ASP A 185 -0.38 -45.38 6.79
C ASP A 185 -0.01 -46.62 5.94
N PRO A 186 1.15 -47.27 6.18
CA PRO A 186 1.54 -48.50 5.49
C PRO A 186 0.55 -49.66 5.59
N LYS A 187 -0.37 -49.65 6.57
CA LYS A 187 -1.44 -50.64 6.76
C LYS A 187 -2.72 -50.30 5.98
N GLU A 188 -2.92 -49.02 5.62
CA GLU A 188 -4.06 -48.54 4.83
C GLU A 188 -3.60 -47.81 3.55
N PRO A 189 -2.92 -48.52 2.62
CA PRO A 189 -2.47 -47.91 1.37
C PRO A 189 -3.66 -47.46 0.51
N ILE A 190 -3.68 -46.18 0.15
CA ILE A 190 -4.70 -45.59 -0.71
C ILE A 190 -4.70 -46.31 -2.07
N ARG A 191 -5.78 -47.03 -2.37
CA ARG A 191 -5.96 -47.65 -3.70
C ARG A 191 -5.99 -46.55 -4.77
N ALA A 192 -5.14 -46.70 -5.79
CA ALA A 192 -5.06 -45.80 -6.92
C ALA A 192 -6.45 -45.68 -7.60
N CYS A 193 -7.06 -44.50 -7.46
CA CYS A 193 -8.35 -44.16 -8.05
C CYS A 193 -8.16 -42.98 -9.01
N THR A 194 -8.78 -43.04 -10.19
CA THR A 194 -8.60 -42.04 -11.26
C THR A 194 -9.20 -40.68 -10.93
N ARG A 195 -9.97 -40.57 -9.84
CA ARG A 195 -10.41 -39.32 -9.21
C ARG A 195 -10.50 -39.51 -7.69
N PHE A 196 -9.93 -38.57 -6.94
CA PHE A 196 -10.17 -38.40 -5.50
C PHE A 196 -10.66 -36.97 -5.24
N ARG A 197 -11.38 -36.75 -4.12
CA ARG A 197 -11.97 -35.45 -3.79
C ARG A 197 -11.15 -34.75 -2.70
N ALA A 198 -10.07 -34.09 -3.10
CA ALA A 198 -9.28 -33.26 -2.20
C ALA A 198 -10.15 -32.14 -1.60
N ARG A 199 -10.00 -31.88 -0.30
CA ARG A 199 -10.57 -30.70 0.37
C ARG A 199 -9.42 -29.74 0.64
N ILE A 200 -9.18 -28.82 -0.30
CA ILE A 200 -8.12 -27.82 -0.17
C ILE A 200 -8.46 -26.90 1.00
N LEU A 201 -7.66 -26.97 2.07
CA LEU A 201 -7.62 -25.92 3.08
C LEU A 201 -6.76 -24.79 2.51
N LEU A 202 -7.42 -23.71 2.11
CA LEU A 202 -6.73 -22.47 1.79
C LEU A 202 -6.24 -21.87 3.11
N PHE A 203 -4.91 -21.84 3.28
CA PHE A 203 -4.29 -20.96 4.26
C PHE A 203 -4.57 -19.52 3.82
N ASN A 204 -4.98 -18.66 4.76
CA ASN A 204 -4.91 -17.21 4.52
C ASN A 204 -3.46 -16.87 4.18
N ILE A 205 -3.25 -16.16 3.06
CA ILE A 205 -1.93 -15.61 2.75
C ILE A 205 -1.72 -14.41 3.65
N GLU A 206 -1.22 -14.68 4.86
CA GLU A 206 -0.64 -13.64 5.71
C GLU A 206 0.64 -13.15 5.03
N LEU A 207 0.53 -12.00 4.35
CA LEU A 207 1.68 -11.23 3.86
C LEU A 207 2.66 -11.06 5.04
N PRO A 208 3.94 -11.44 4.91
CA PRO A 208 4.85 -11.51 6.06
C PRO A 208 4.94 -10.16 6.79
N ILE A 209 4.42 -10.14 8.02
CA ILE A 209 4.22 -8.93 8.84
C ILE A 209 5.56 -8.51 9.50
N THR A 210 6.61 -8.35 8.71
CA THR A 210 7.96 -7.98 9.17
C THR A 210 7.93 -6.64 9.91
N PRO A 211 8.36 -6.53 11.19
CA PRO A 211 8.43 -5.25 11.89
C PRO A 211 9.63 -4.43 11.44
N GLY A 212 9.48 -3.09 11.32
CA GLY A 212 10.54 -2.05 11.29
C GLY A 212 11.70 -2.19 10.30
N PHE A 213 12.51 -3.23 10.47
CA PHE A 213 13.75 -3.59 9.78
C PHE A 213 13.75 -3.39 8.24
N PRO A 214 12.68 -3.66 7.47
CA PRO A 214 12.67 -3.37 6.03
C PRO A 214 12.75 -1.88 5.70
N VAL A 215 12.21 -1.01 6.57
CA VAL A 215 12.26 0.45 6.40
C VAL A 215 13.67 0.95 6.71
N GLU A 216 14.25 0.55 7.84
CA GLU A 216 15.63 0.87 8.22
C GLU A 216 16.62 0.45 7.14
N ALA A 217 16.48 -0.76 6.59
CA ALA A 217 17.34 -1.27 5.51
C ALA A 217 17.18 -0.46 4.21
N ALA A 218 15.94 -0.11 3.83
CA ALA A 218 15.66 0.68 2.63
C ALA A 218 16.15 2.14 2.76
N VAL A 219 15.96 2.77 3.93
CA VAL A 219 16.46 4.13 4.18
C VAL A 219 17.98 4.16 4.25
N LYS A 220 18.61 3.15 4.87
CA LYS A 220 20.07 2.98 4.83
C LYS A 220 20.58 2.89 3.38
N ALA A 221 20.01 2.01 2.56
CA ALA A 221 20.39 1.88 1.15
C ALA A 221 20.17 3.18 0.36
N ALA A 222 19.07 3.89 0.60
CA ALA A 222 18.80 5.19 0.00
C ALA A 222 19.83 6.27 0.42
N LYS A 223 20.23 6.27 1.68
CA LYS A 223 21.24 7.19 2.25
C LYS A 223 22.65 6.88 1.74
N GLU A 224 22.99 5.61 1.55
CA GLU A 224 24.27 5.17 0.96
C GLU A 224 24.35 5.49 -0.55
N ALA A 225 23.24 5.41 -1.29
CA ALA A 225 23.18 5.74 -2.72
C ALA A 225 23.07 7.26 -3.01
N PHE A 226 22.66 8.08 -2.04
CA PHE A 226 22.39 9.50 -2.25
C PHE A 226 23.60 10.33 -2.72
N PRO A 227 24.84 10.17 -2.17
CA PRO A 227 25.98 10.99 -2.59
C PRO A 227 26.38 10.80 -4.07
N SER A 228 26.23 9.60 -4.63
CA SER A 228 26.55 9.32 -6.03
C SER A 228 25.40 9.72 -6.97
N TRP A 229 24.15 9.47 -6.58
CA TRP A 229 23.00 9.82 -7.41
C TRP A 229 22.74 11.34 -7.51
N SER A 230 22.89 12.06 -6.39
CA SER A 230 22.77 13.52 -6.39
C SER A 230 23.83 14.21 -7.26
N ALA A 231 25.03 13.64 -7.34
CA ALA A 231 26.13 14.08 -8.21
C ALA A 231 26.00 13.62 -9.67
N THR A 232 25.13 12.66 -9.99
CA THR A 232 24.88 12.18 -11.36
C THR A 232 24.26 13.28 -12.21
N SER A 233 24.72 13.45 -13.47
CA SER A 233 24.28 14.57 -14.32
C SER A 233 22.76 14.52 -14.60
N PRO A 234 22.07 15.68 -14.77
CA PRO A 234 20.66 15.69 -15.16
C PRO A 234 20.39 14.93 -16.47
N ALA A 235 21.36 14.90 -17.39
CA ALA A 235 21.27 14.13 -18.64
C ALA A 235 21.29 12.61 -18.40
N ASP A 236 22.14 12.13 -17.49
CA ASP A 236 22.22 10.70 -17.13
C ASP A 236 21.01 10.25 -16.33
N ARG A 237 20.52 11.07 -15.39
CA ARG A 237 19.27 10.78 -14.67
C ARG A 237 18.08 10.72 -15.63
N ALA A 238 18.01 11.64 -16.60
CA ALA A 238 17.01 11.64 -17.66
C ALA A 238 17.11 10.41 -18.60
N ARG A 239 18.32 9.92 -18.89
CA ARG A 239 18.55 8.70 -19.69
C ARG A 239 17.94 7.46 -19.01
N VAL A 240 18.18 7.30 -17.71
CA VAL A 240 17.61 6.21 -16.89
C VAL A 240 16.08 6.33 -16.77
N LEU A 241 15.57 7.54 -16.54
CA LEU A 241 14.13 7.83 -16.50
C LEU A 241 13.39 7.48 -17.80
N ASN A 242 13.92 7.91 -18.95
CA ASN A 242 13.33 7.59 -20.25
C ASN A 242 13.36 6.08 -20.53
N LYS A 243 14.48 5.40 -20.21
CA LYS A 243 14.57 3.94 -20.39
C LYS A 243 13.54 3.20 -19.53
N LEU A 244 13.24 3.64 -18.30
CA LEU A 244 12.15 3.06 -17.50
C LEU A 244 10.77 3.30 -18.14
N ALA A 245 10.53 4.49 -18.71
CA ALA A 245 9.28 4.76 -19.45
C ALA A 245 9.12 3.83 -20.66
N ASP A 246 10.17 3.69 -21.47
CA ASP A 246 10.19 2.79 -22.64
C ASP A 246 9.89 1.33 -22.23
N LEU A 247 10.38 0.89 -21.06
CA LEU A 247 10.14 -0.47 -20.54
C LEU A 247 8.71 -0.69 -20.00
N ILE A 248 8.10 0.34 -19.40
CA ILE A 248 6.69 0.29 -18.99
C ILE A 248 5.77 0.27 -20.22
N GLU A 249 6.06 1.09 -21.23
CA GLU A 249 5.32 1.13 -22.50
C GLU A 249 5.46 -0.19 -23.28
N ALA A 250 6.66 -0.79 -23.32
CA ALA A 250 6.89 -2.08 -23.95
C ALA A 250 6.12 -3.26 -23.29
N ARG A 251 5.70 -3.11 -22.03
CA ARG A 251 4.91 -4.11 -21.28
C ARG A 251 3.51 -3.58 -20.90
N LEU A 252 3.00 -2.58 -21.63
CA LEU A 252 1.78 -1.85 -21.30
C LEU A 252 0.58 -2.76 -21.03
N GLU A 253 0.40 -3.83 -21.81
CA GLU A 253 -0.71 -4.78 -21.62
C GLU A 253 -0.54 -5.60 -20.33
N GLU A 254 0.66 -6.08 -19.99
CA GLU A 254 0.92 -6.78 -18.72
C GLU A 254 0.57 -5.89 -17.53
N PHE A 255 1.04 -4.64 -17.55
CA PHE A 255 0.77 -3.65 -16.51
C PHE A 255 -0.72 -3.25 -16.46
N ALA A 256 -1.40 -3.09 -17.59
CA ALA A 256 -2.80 -2.71 -17.64
C ALA A 256 -3.71 -3.83 -17.12
N GLN A 257 -3.39 -5.08 -17.48
CA GLN A 257 -4.03 -6.26 -16.91
C GLN A 257 -3.82 -6.28 -15.39
N ALA A 258 -2.59 -6.15 -14.90
CA ALA A 258 -2.30 -6.12 -13.47
C ALA A 258 -3.04 -4.99 -12.73
N GLU A 259 -2.98 -3.74 -13.19
CA GLU A 259 -3.65 -2.59 -12.54
C GLU A 259 -5.19 -2.78 -12.47
N SER A 260 -5.78 -3.42 -13.49
CA SER A 260 -7.21 -3.78 -13.53
C SER A 260 -7.55 -4.94 -12.59
N LYS A 261 -6.72 -6.00 -12.59
CA LYS A 261 -6.88 -7.22 -11.78
C LYS A 261 -6.56 -7.04 -10.28
N ASP A 262 -5.78 -6.02 -9.94
CA ASP A 262 -5.35 -5.68 -8.56
C ASP A 262 -6.31 -4.66 -7.92
N GLN A 263 -6.75 -3.61 -8.64
CA GLN A 263 -7.62 -2.56 -8.09
C GLN A 263 -9.12 -2.77 -8.30
N GLY A 264 -9.53 -3.42 -9.40
CA GLY A 264 -10.94 -3.64 -9.76
C GLY A 264 -11.50 -2.74 -10.87
N LYS A 265 -10.77 -1.70 -11.31
CA LYS A 265 -11.11 -0.86 -12.49
C LYS A 265 -11.18 -1.64 -13.81
N SER A 266 -11.97 -1.10 -14.75
CA SER A 266 -12.04 -1.65 -16.12
C SER A 266 -10.68 -1.64 -16.82
N ILE A 267 -10.38 -2.70 -17.57
CA ILE A 267 -9.14 -2.86 -18.35
C ILE A 267 -8.96 -1.71 -19.35
N SER A 268 -10.06 -1.15 -19.86
CA SER A 268 -10.05 0.03 -20.73
C SER A 268 -9.49 1.26 -20.02
N PHE A 269 -9.82 1.48 -18.74
CA PHE A 269 -9.29 2.62 -17.97
C PHE A 269 -7.79 2.41 -17.66
N ALA A 270 -7.42 1.21 -17.18
CA ALA A 270 -6.02 0.88 -16.90
C ALA A 270 -5.11 1.03 -18.13
N ARG A 271 -5.54 0.48 -19.28
CA ARG A 271 -4.80 0.50 -20.55
C ARG A 271 -4.67 1.90 -21.16
N ASN A 272 -5.74 2.70 -21.12
CA ASN A 272 -5.81 3.97 -21.85
C ASN A 272 -5.49 5.20 -20.99
N VAL A 273 -5.47 5.08 -19.66
CA VAL A 273 -5.22 6.20 -18.73
C VAL A 273 -4.00 5.93 -17.84
N ASP A 274 -4.07 4.91 -16.98
CA ASP A 274 -3.13 4.80 -15.86
C ASP A 274 -1.71 4.41 -16.28
N ILE A 275 -1.56 3.37 -17.10
CA ILE A 275 -0.24 2.89 -17.53
C ILE A 275 0.46 3.86 -18.51
N PRO A 276 -0.22 4.41 -19.54
CA PRO A 276 0.36 5.47 -20.37
C PRO A 276 0.79 6.68 -19.54
N ARG A 277 0.00 7.06 -18.52
CA ARG A 277 0.35 8.20 -17.66
C ARG A 277 1.51 7.88 -16.74
N ALA A 278 1.65 6.66 -16.24
CA ALA A 278 2.79 6.24 -15.43
C ALA A 278 4.12 6.37 -16.18
N ALA A 279 4.17 5.94 -17.45
CA ALA A 279 5.34 6.16 -18.31
C ALA A 279 5.56 7.64 -18.66
N TYR A 280 4.49 8.38 -18.99
CA TYR A 280 4.57 9.81 -19.31
C TYR A 280 5.07 10.67 -18.14
N ASN A 281 4.75 10.31 -16.89
CA ASN A 281 5.31 10.96 -15.69
C ASN A 281 6.85 10.92 -15.70
N PHE A 282 7.45 9.76 -16.04
CA PHE A 282 8.90 9.63 -16.16
C PHE A 282 9.46 10.40 -17.36
N ARG A 283 8.86 10.29 -18.56
CA ARG A 283 9.29 11.06 -19.75
C ARG A 283 9.29 12.57 -19.50
N PHE A 284 8.25 13.09 -18.85
CA PHE A 284 8.11 14.51 -18.55
C PHE A 284 9.23 15.01 -17.63
N PHE A 285 9.45 14.36 -16.48
CA PHE A 285 10.49 14.81 -15.55
C PHE A 285 11.92 14.54 -16.05
N ALA A 286 12.10 13.57 -16.95
CA ALA A 286 13.37 13.38 -17.68
C ALA A 286 13.70 14.59 -18.57
N SER A 287 12.73 15.13 -19.32
CA SER A 287 12.94 16.34 -20.13
C SER A 287 13.01 17.60 -19.28
N SER A 288 12.03 17.82 -18.39
CA SER A 288 11.88 19.08 -17.65
C SER A 288 13.10 19.41 -16.77
N VAL A 289 13.80 18.39 -16.25
CA VAL A 289 14.99 18.61 -15.39
C VAL A 289 16.24 19.03 -16.17
N GLN A 290 16.26 18.85 -17.49
CA GLN A 290 17.34 19.34 -18.36
C GLN A 290 17.20 20.84 -18.69
N HIS A 291 16.03 21.43 -18.41
CA HIS A 291 15.69 22.81 -18.80
C HIS A 291 15.36 23.70 -17.59
N HIS A 292 15.62 23.24 -16.36
CA HIS A 292 15.34 24.02 -15.17
C HIS A 292 16.37 25.15 -14.97
N MET A 293 15.90 26.39 -14.97
CA MET A 293 16.72 27.59 -14.77
C MET A 293 16.84 27.94 -13.28
N THR A 294 17.91 28.67 -12.94
CA THR A 294 18.13 29.28 -11.62
C THR A 294 18.34 30.78 -11.74
N ASP A 295 18.15 31.49 -10.62
CA ASP A 295 18.23 32.95 -10.56
C ASP A 295 19.68 33.43 -10.45
N CYS A 296 19.97 34.60 -11.03
CA CYS A 296 21.26 35.26 -10.94
C CYS A 296 21.07 36.78 -10.87
N SER A 297 21.88 37.47 -10.06
CA SER A 297 21.88 38.93 -9.94
C SER A 297 23.27 39.48 -9.62
N GLN A 298 23.55 40.71 -10.07
CA GLN A 298 24.80 41.41 -9.81
C GLN A 298 24.55 42.61 -8.89
N MET A 299 25.55 42.94 -8.07
CA MET A 299 25.56 44.05 -7.13
C MET A 299 26.88 44.82 -7.31
N ASP A 300 26.98 45.53 -8.44
CA ASP A 300 28.22 46.16 -8.91
C ASP A 300 28.85 47.08 -7.86
N HIS A 301 28.02 47.84 -7.13
CA HIS A 301 28.40 48.72 -6.03
C HIS A 301 29.07 48.01 -4.83
N MET A 302 29.02 46.67 -4.76
CA MET A 302 29.68 45.84 -3.75
C MET A 302 30.76 44.90 -4.32
N GLY A 303 30.89 44.81 -5.65
CA GLY A 303 31.72 43.80 -6.31
C GLY A 303 31.19 42.37 -6.13
N CYS A 304 29.87 42.17 -6.14
CA CYS A 304 29.27 40.85 -5.86
C CYS A 304 28.41 40.32 -7.03
N ILE A 305 28.53 39.03 -7.31
CA ILE A 305 27.54 38.25 -8.08
C ILE A 305 26.85 37.24 -7.16
N ASN A 306 25.54 37.13 -7.28
CA ASN A 306 24.71 36.18 -6.53
C ASN A 306 24.04 35.23 -7.53
N TYR A 307 24.01 33.93 -7.24
CA TYR A 307 23.25 32.96 -8.02
C TYR A 307 22.63 31.88 -7.13
N THR A 308 21.51 31.30 -7.55
CA THR A 308 20.89 30.17 -6.85
C THR A 308 21.31 28.84 -7.46
N VAL A 309 21.42 27.81 -6.63
CA VAL A 309 21.54 26.41 -7.05
C VAL A 309 20.50 25.58 -6.31
N ARG A 310 19.94 24.57 -6.97
CA ARG A 310 19.05 23.59 -6.35
C ARG A 310 19.81 22.35 -5.92
N CYS A 311 19.76 22.03 -4.64
CA CYS A 311 20.30 20.79 -4.09
C CYS A 311 19.13 19.82 -3.84
N PRO A 312 19.19 18.53 -4.25
CA PRO A 312 18.23 17.54 -3.75
C PRO A 312 18.32 17.44 -2.23
N VAL A 313 17.19 17.18 -1.57
CA VAL A 313 17.06 17.29 -0.11
C VAL A 313 17.61 16.06 0.61
N GLY A 314 17.48 14.85 0.03
CA GLY A 314 17.97 13.62 0.66
C GLY A 314 17.19 12.38 0.24
N VAL A 315 16.79 11.58 1.25
CA VAL A 315 15.91 10.41 1.08
C VAL A 315 14.45 10.85 1.08
N ALA A 316 13.74 10.49 0.01
CA ALA A 316 12.32 10.78 -0.19
C ALA A 316 11.43 9.63 0.28
N GLY A 317 10.63 9.85 1.33
CA GLY A 317 9.58 8.93 1.74
C GLY A 317 8.32 9.16 0.91
N LEU A 318 7.95 8.20 0.06
CA LEU A 318 6.84 8.35 -0.88
C LEU A 318 5.72 7.35 -0.57
N ILE A 319 4.50 7.81 -0.35
CA ILE A 319 3.36 6.93 0.01
C ILE A 319 2.21 7.20 -0.96
N SER A 320 1.77 6.17 -1.68
CA SER A 320 0.73 6.26 -2.70
C SER A 320 -0.54 5.46 -2.34
N PRO A 321 -1.72 5.90 -2.80
CA PRO A 321 -3.01 5.27 -2.49
C PRO A 321 -3.25 4.08 -3.42
N TRP A 322 -4.40 3.44 -3.21
CA TRP A 322 -4.82 2.26 -3.97
C TRP A 322 -5.62 2.55 -5.24
N ASN A 323 -6.06 3.78 -5.47
CA ASN A 323 -7.11 4.04 -6.47
C ASN A 323 -6.54 4.19 -7.89
N LEU A 324 -5.39 4.85 -8.05
CA LEU A 324 -4.62 4.93 -9.29
C LEU A 324 -3.17 4.49 -9.00
N PRO A 325 -2.91 3.20 -8.73
CA PRO A 325 -1.68 2.72 -8.08
C PRO A 325 -0.37 3.14 -8.75
N LEU A 326 -0.12 2.72 -10.01
CA LEU A 326 1.15 3.00 -10.67
C LEU A 326 1.23 4.46 -11.11
N TYR A 327 0.12 5.07 -11.52
CA TYR A 327 0.02 6.49 -11.82
C TYR A 327 0.53 7.32 -10.63
N LEU A 328 -0.09 7.22 -9.47
CA LEU A 328 0.22 8.10 -8.33
C LEU A 328 1.53 7.72 -7.61
N LEU A 329 2.02 6.49 -7.79
CA LEU A 329 3.36 6.10 -7.37
C LEU A 329 4.44 6.76 -8.25
N THR A 330 4.38 6.56 -9.57
CA THR A 330 5.35 7.12 -10.52
C THR A 330 5.33 8.65 -10.53
N TRP A 331 4.16 9.25 -10.32
CA TRP A 331 3.98 10.70 -10.17
C TRP A 331 4.83 11.30 -9.04
N LYS A 332 5.13 10.52 -8.01
CA LYS A 332 6.03 10.90 -6.90
C LYS A 332 7.49 10.50 -7.14
N ILE A 333 7.74 9.30 -7.69
CA ILE A 333 9.11 8.79 -7.93
C ILE A 333 9.82 9.61 -9.00
N ALA A 334 9.17 9.88 -10.13
CA ALA A 334 9.75 10.56 -11.28
C ALA A 334 10.41 11.92 -10.92
N PRO A 335 9.73 12.87 -10.26
CA PRO A 335 10.36 14.14 -9.88
C PRO A 335 11.43 13.99 -8.80
N ALA A 336 11.26 13.05 -7.86
CA ALA A 336 12.22 12.81 -6.78
C ALA A 336 13.57 12.36 -7.34
N VAL A 337 13.59 11.34 -8.21
CA VAL A 337 14.85 10.83 -8.77
C VAL A 337 15.40 11.75 -9.87
N ALA A 338 14.55 12.44 -10.65
CA ALA A 338 14.99 13.44 -11.63
C ALA A 338 15.80 14.56 -10.97
N THR A 339 15.34 15.08 -9.83
CA THR A 339 16.04 16.12 -9.05
C THR A 339 17.30 15.63 -8.34
N GLY A 340 17.52 14.31 -8.25
CA GLY A 340 18.71 13.71 -7.63
C GLY A 340 18.50 13.21 -6.20
N ASN A 341 17.25 13.09 -5.72
CA ASN A 341 16.93 12.41 -4.47
C ASN A 341 16.94 10.89 -4.67
N THR A 342 17.17 10.16 -3.58
CA THR A 342 16.91 8.72 -3.51
C THR A 342 15.57 8.47 -2.84
N VAL A 343 14.97 7.30 -3.06
CA VAL A 343 13.56 7.05 -2.76
C VAL A 343 13.38 5.81 -1.88
N VAL A 344 12.49 5.92 -0.88
CA VAL A 344 11.84 4.77 -0.22
C VAL A 344 10.33 4.94 -0.39
N ALA A 345 9.71 4.09 -1.21
CA ALA A 345 8.30 4.19 -1.58
C ALA A 345 7.44 3.06 -1.00
N LYS A 346 6.24 3.41 -0.50
CA LYS A 346 5.28 2.50 0.13
C LYS A 346 3.93 2.55 -0.62
N PRO A 347 3.73 1.75 -1.69
CA PRO A 347 2.44 1.63 -2.36
C PRO A 347 1.38 1.05 -1.42
N SER A 348 0.09 1.28 -1.70
CA SER A 348 -0.96 0.73 -0.84
C SER A 348 -0.94 -0.80 -0.80
N GLU A 349 -1.11 -1.33 0.39
CA GLU A 349 -1.22 -2.74 0.72
C GLU A 349 -2.41 -3.45 0.03
N MET A 350 -3.36 -2.68 -0.50
CA MET A 350 -4.53 -3.18 -1.23
C MET A 350 -4.23 -3.42 -2.71
N THR A 351 -3.25 -2.71 -3.28
CA THR A 351 -2.94 -2.69 -4.72
C THR A 351 -1.46 -2.35 -4.92
N SER A 352 -0.65 -3.37 -5.11
CA SER A 352 0.81 -3.22 -5.15
C SER A 352 1.51 -4.05 -6.23
N VAL A 353 0.75 -4.79 -7.05
CA VAL A 353 1.30 -5.69 -8.07
C VAL A 353 2.06 -4.92 -9.14
N THR A 354 1.51 -3.81 -9.64
CA THR A 354 2.18 -2.98 -10.66
C THR A 354 3.40 -2.23 -10.10
N ALA A 355 3.37 -1.83 -8.83
CA ALA A 355 4.56 -1.30 -8.16
C ALA A 355 5.69 -2.33 -8.09
N TRP A 356 5.36 -3.59 -7.77
CA TRP A 356 6.29 -4.72 -7.79
C TRP A 356 6.78 -5.08 -9.20
N MET A 357 5.92 -5.03 -10.21
CA MET A 357 6.33 -5.20 -11.62
C MET A 357 7.34 -4.13 -12.05
N MET A 358 7.09 -2.87 -11.68
CA MET A 358 8.02 -1.76 -11.94
C MET A 358 9.38 -1.97 -11.25
N CYS A 359 9.43 -2.57 -10.04
CA CYS A 359 10.70 -2.88 -9.38
C CYS A 359 11.63 -3.74 -10.24
N LYS A 360 11.07 -4.70 -11.00
CA LYS A 360 11.85 -5.57 -11.91
C LYS A 360 12.44 -4.82 -13.11
N LEU A 361 11.91 -3.65 -13.44
CA LEU A 361 12.41 -2.80 -14.53
C LEU A 361 13.52 -1.85 -14.10
N LEU A 362 13.75 -1.65 -12.80
CA LEU A 362 14.71 -0.65 -12.29
C LEU A 362 16.15 -0.98 -12.70
N ASP A 363 16.55 -2.25 -12.59
CA ASP A 363 17.87 -2.74 -12.99
C ASP A 363 18.04 -2.70 -14.52
N GLU A 364 17.02 -3.14 -15.27
CA GLU A 364 16.98 -3.07 -16.75
C GLU A 364 16.96 -1.63 -17.29
N ALA A 365 16.51 -0.67 -16.48
CA ALA A 365 16.60 0.76 -16.76
C ALA A 365 17.95 1.40 -16.38
N GLY A 366 18.77 0.70 -15.59
CA GLY A 366 20.06 1.18 -15.12
C GLY A 366 19.98 2.12 -13.91
N PHE A 367 18.96 2.00 -13.06
CA PHE A 367 18.96 2.66 -11.76
C PHE A 367 20.05 2.06 -10.85
N PRO A 368 20.95 2.88 -10.27
CA PRO A 368 21.92 2.36 -9.30
C PRO A 368 21.21 1.76 -8.06
N PRO A 369 21.74 0.67 -7.47
CA PRO A 369 21.19 0.07 -6.26
C PRO A 369 21.00 1.10 -5.14
N GLY A 370 19.85 1.06 -4.46
CA GLY A 370 19.49 2.01 -3.40
C GLY A 370 18.88 3.32 -3.89
N VAL A 371 18.91 3.66 -5.19
CA VAL A 371 18.30 4.92 -5.68
C VAL A 371 16.77 4.90 -5.61
N VAL A 372 16.14 3.76 -5.94
CA VAL A 372 14.71 3.51 -5.75
C VAL A 372 14.54 2.23 -4.96
N ASN A 373 13.96 2.35 -3.77
CA ASN A 373 13.59 1.24 -2.90
C ASN A 373 12.07 1.23 -2.75
N VAL A 374 11.44 0.06 -2.81
CA VAL A 374 10.00 -0.08 -2.62
C VAL A 374 9.73 -1.07 -1.49
N ILE A 375 8.93 -0.65 -0.52
CA ILE A 375 8.58 -1.40 0.68
C ILE A 375 7.09 -1.75 0.67
N PHE A 376 6.79 -3.04 0.86
CA PHE A 376 5.42 -3.56 0.89
C PHE A 376 5.00 -3.83 2.33
N GLY A 377 3.82 -3.37 2.73
CA GLY A 377 3.33 -3.50 4.10
C GLY A 377 2.27 -2.47 4.47
N THR A 378 1.60 -2.67 5.61
CA THR A 378 0.46 -1.84 6.01
C THR A 378 0.84 -0.42 6.43
N GLY A 379 -0.06 0.55 6.23
CA GLY A 379 0.10 1.95 6.64
C GLY A 379 0.55 2.11 8.09
N PRO A 380 -0.14 1.50 9.09
CA PRO A 380 0.24 1.59 10.51
C PRO A 380 1.57 0.95 10.89
N ARG A 381 2.28 0.27 9.97
CA ARG A 381 3.58 -0.38 10.26
C ARG A 381 4.69 0.14 9.36
N ALA A 382 4.56 -0.05 8.04
CA ALA A 382 5.55 0.41 7.07
C ALA A 382 5.43 1.92 6.79
N GLY A 383 4.23 2.48 6.86
CA GLY A 383 4.00 3.93 6.70
C GLY A 383 4.44 4.74 7.92
N ASP A 384 3.95 4.39 9.13
CA ASP A 384 4.30 5.12 10.37
C ASP A 384 5.82 5.08 10.65
N ALA A 385 6.49 3.93 10.41
CA ALA A 385 7.94 3.83 10.50
C ALA A 385 8.66 4.72 9.48
N LEU A 386 8.26 4.71 8.19
CA LEU A 386 8.88 5.56 7.16
C LEU A 386 8.71 7.06 7.45
N VAL A 387 7.54 7.45 7.97
CA VAL A 387 7.23 8.84 8.33
C VAL A 387 7.94 9.28 9.61
N SER A 388 8.19 8.36 10.55
CA SER A 388 8.87 8.65 11.81
C SER A 388 10.41 8.55 11.71
N HIS A 389 10.95 8.01 10.62
CA HIS A 389 12.39 7.76 10.46
C HIS A 389 13.19 9.09 10.39
N PRO A 390 14.25 9.29 11.19
CA PRO A 390 14.98 10.57 11.24
C PRO A 390 15.59 10.95 9.89
N ASP A 391 16.32 10.03 9.24
CA ASP A 391 17.02 10.26 7.95
C ASP A 391 16.13 10.46 6.71
N VAL A 392 14.81 10.55 6.86
CA VAL A 392 13.86 10.83 5.76
C VAL A 392 13.37 12.27 5.88
N PRO A 393 14.08 13.28 5.32
CA PRO A 393 13.76 14.70 5.51
C PRO A 393 12.48 15.18 4.80
N LEU A 394 11.86 14.37 3.93
CA LEU A 394 10.66 14.74 3.20
C LEU A 394 9.69 13.57 3.00
N ILE A 395 8.40 13.84 3.17
CA ILE A 395 7.31 12.88 2.94
C ILE A 395 6.35 13.43 1.89
N SER A 396 6.14 12.68 0.80
CA SER A 396 5.03 12.91 -0.13
C SER A 396 3.99 11.81 0.02
N PHE A 397 2.77 12.18 0.42
CA PHE A 397 1.65 11.30 0.68
C PHE A 397 0.47 11.67 -0.21
N THR A 398 -0.24 10.66 -0.73
CA THR A 398 -1.57 10.83 -1.32
C THR A 398 -2.54 9.84 -0.69
N GLY A 399 -3.69 10.31 -0.22
CA GLY A 399 -4.67 9.48 0.49
C GLY A 399 -5.59 10.28 1.42
N SER A 400 -6.10 9.67 2.50
CA SER A 400 -7.12 10.32 3.33
C SER A 400 -6.59 11.51 4.17
N THR A 401 -7.42 12.54 4.34
CA THR A 401 -7.14 13.68 5.23
C THR A 401 -6.91 13.25 6.69
N ALA A 402 -7.54 12.16 7.15
CA ALA A 402 -7.34 11.62 8.50
C ALA A 402 -5.92 11.05 8.66
N THR A 403 -5.45 10.26 7.69
CA THR A 403 -4.08 9.73 7.66
C THR A 403 -3.05 10.87 7.59
N ALA A 404 -3.32 11.90 6.78
CA ALA A 404 -2.40 13.02 6.59
C ALA A 404 -2.19 13.88 7.86
N ARG A 405 -3.19 13.96 8.76
CA ARG A 405 -3.01 14.56 10.08
C ARG A 405 -1.99 13.79 10.91
N VAL A 406 -2.14 12.47 11.02
CA VAL A 406 -1.18 11.61 11.74
C VAL A 406 0.22 11.73 11.12
N ILE A 407 0.33 11.77 9.79
CA ILE A 407 1.61 11.98 9.10
C ILE A 407 2.23 13.33 9.46
N THR A 408 1.43 14.39 9.54
CA THR A 408 1.89 15.74 9.93
C THR A 408 2.37 15.74 11.38
N GLU A 409 1.60 15.15 12.30
CA GLU A 409 1.90 15.02 13.72
C GLU A 409 3.19 14.21 13.97
N ARG A 410 3.41 13.12 13.21
CA ARG A 410 4.65 12.32 13.24
C ARG A 410 5.87 13.02 12.60
N SER A 411 5.64 13.89 11.64
CA SER A 411 6.71 14.59 10.90
C SER A 411 7.22 15.84 11.62
N ALA A 412 6.37 16.47 12.44
CA ALA A 412 6.69 17.73 13.12
C ALA A 412 7.97 17.71 13.98
N PRO A 413 8.30 16.66 14.76
CA PRO A 413 9.53 16.62 15.57
C PRO A 413 10.84 16.68 14.75
N TYR A 414 10.78 16.38 13.45
CA TYR A 414 11.93 16.37 12.54
C TYR A 414 11.87 17.50 11.49
N CYS A 415 10.89 18.41 11.58
CA CYS A 415 10.66 19.50 10.62
C CYS A 415 10.61 19.04 9.14
N LYS A 416 10.08 17.84 8.85
CA LYS A 416 10.11 17.27 7.50
C LYS A 416 9.30 18.11 6.51
N LYS A 417 9.77 18.19 5.26
CA LYS A 417 8.95 18.77 4.17
C LYS A 417 7.77 17.85 3.88
N LEU A 418 6.57 18.41 3.79
CA LEU A 418 5.34 17.66 3.50
C LEU A 418 4.72 18.06 2.16
N SER A 419 4.42 17.07 1.34
CA SER A 419 3.57 17.18 0.14
C SER A 419 2.38 16.24 0.36
N LEU A 420 1.19 16.80 0.53
CA LEU A 420 0.01 16.06 0.95
C LEU A 420 -1.10 16.30 -0.08
N GLU A 421 -1.50 15.25 -0.81
CA GLU A 421 -2.61 15.31 -1.77
C GLU A 421 -3.78 14.47 -1.28
N LEU A 422 -4.90 15.12 -0.96
CA LEU A 422 -5.93 14.55 -0.09
C LEU A 422 -7.29 14.50 -0.77
N GLY A 423 -8.31 14.10 -0.01
CA GLY A 423 -9.68 13.95 -0.49
C GLY A 423 -10.31 15.24 -1.01
N GLY A 424 -11.38 15.09 -1.80
CA GLY A 424 -12.16 16.19 -2.37
C GLY A 424 -13.66 16.05 -2.14
N LYS A 425 -14.39 17.17 -2.29
CA LYS A 425 -15.86 17.19 -2.44
C LYS A 425 -16.26 18.08 -3.60
N ASN A 426 -15.71 17.71 -4.75
CA ASN A 426 -15.55 18.58 -5.91
C ASN A 426 -16.91 18.98 -6.51
N PRO A 427 -17.21 20.28 -6.60
CA PRO A 427 -18.43 20.77 -7.24
C PRO A 427 -18.24 20.88 -8.76
N ALA A 428 -19.28 20.52 -9.51
CA ALA A 428 -19.53 21.10 -10.83
C ALA A 428 -20.60 22.19 -10.69
N VAL A 429 -20.43 23.32 -11.37
CA VAL A 429 -21.43 24.39 -11.48
C VAL A 429 -21.83 24.52 -12.94
N VAL A 430 -23.12 24.29 -13.22
CA VAL A 430 -23.70 24.25 -14.57
C VAL A 430 -24.67 25.40 -14.74
N PHE A 431 -24.30 26.39 -15.56
CA PHE A 431 -25.15 27.53 -15.91
C PHE A 431 -26.06 27.22 -17.10
N ALA A 432 -27.13 27.99 -17.27
CA ALA A 432 -28.14 27.76 -18.31
C ALA A 432 -27.64 27.95 -19.75
N ASP A 433 -26.49 28.61 -19.93
CA ASP A 433 -25.82 28.79 -21.21
C ASP A 433 -24.75 27.71 -21.49
N ALA A 434 -24.63 26.70 -20.63
CA ALA A 434 -23.74 25.56 -20.84
C ALA A 434 -24.10 24.78 -22.12
N ASP A 435 -23.09 24.17 -22.73
CA ASP A 435 -23.31 23.13 -23.73
C ASP A 435 -23.79 21.86 -23.00
N LEU A 436 -25.11 21.63 -22.95
CA LEU A 436 -25.67 20.53 -22.16
C LEU A 436 -25.21 19.14 -22.64
N GLU A 437 -24.98 18.95 -23.95
CA GLU A 437 -24.53 17.67 -24.50
C GLU A 437 -23.08 17.35 -24.10
N GLN A 438 -22.17 18.32 -24.25
CA GLN A 438 -20.79 18.20 -23.77
C GLN A 438 -20.72 18.12 -22.24
N CYS A 439 -21.57 18.89 -21.54
CA CYS A 439 -21.63 18.95 -20.09
C CYS A 439 -22.09 17.62 -19.49
N ILE A 440 -23.20 17.05 -19.95
CA ILE A 440 -23.76 15.80 -19.40
C ILE A 440 -22.80 14.64 -19.64
N SER A 441 -22.34 14.43 -20.88
CA SER A 441 -21.39 13.37 -21.23
C SER A 441 -20.08 13.45 -20.43
N THR A 442 -19.53 14.66 -20.27
CA THR A 442 -18.32 14.87 -19.46
C THR A 442 -18.58 14.75 -17.96
N THR A 443 -19.75 15.16 -17.47
CA THR A 443 -20.10 15.10 -16.03
C THR A 443 -20.38 13.67 -15.57
N VAL A 444 -21.01 12.83 -16.41
CA VAL A 444 -21.16 11.38 -16.12
C VAL A 444 -19.77 10.74 -15.97
N ARG A 445 -18.85 11.03 -16.91
CA ARG A 445 -17.46 10.60 -16.81
C ARG A 445 -16.78 11.14 -15.54
N SER A 446 -17.01 12.40 -15.17
CA SER A 446 -16.38 13.01 -13.98
C SER A 446 -16.97 12.56 -12.65
N SER A 447 -18.21 12.07 -12.59
CA SER A 447 -18.79 11.48 -11.38
C SER A 447 -18.43 10.01 -11.21
N PHE A 448 -18.35 9.23 -12.30
CA PHE A 448 -18.37 7.76 -12.19
C PHE A 448 -17.11 7.03 -12.69
N SER A 449 -16.13 7.69 -13.34
CA SER A 449 -14.89 7.02 -13.75
C SER A 449 -14.17 6.34 -12.58
N ASN A 450 -13.56 5.17 -12.84
CA ASN A 450 -12.88 4.38 -11.82
C ASN A 450 -13.78 4.13 -10.60
N GLN A 451 -15.04 3.76 -10.82
CA GLN A 451 -16.06 3.56 -9.79
C GLN A 451 -16.30 4.79 -8.88
N GLY A 452 -15.99 6.00 -9.34
CA GLY A 452 -16.02 7.22 -8.50
C GLY A 452 -14.88 7.32 -7.49
N GLU A 453 -13.94 6.38 -7.51
CA GLU A 453 -12.76 6.29 -6.63
C GLU A 453 -11.62 7.17 -7.17
N ILE A 454 -11.88 8.44 -7.49
CA ILE A 454 -10.84 9.43 -7.81
C ILE A 454 -11.09 10.68 -6.97
N CYS A 455 -10.07 11.19 -6.31
CA CYS A 455 -10.16 12.41 -5.48
C CYS A 455 -10.64 13.64 -6.27
N LEU A 456 -10.57 13.60 -7.60
CA LEU A 456 -11.00 14.62 -8.56
C LEU A 456 -12.46 14.45 -9.04
N CYS A 457 -13.17 13.40 -8.61
CA CYS A 457 -14.52 13.11 -9.08
C CYS A 457 -15.55 14.15 -8.63
N THR A 458 -16.43 14.53 -9.55
CA THR A 458 -17.57 15.42 -9.30
C THR A 458 -18.60 14.68 -8.46
N SER A 459 -18.74 15.07 -7.19
CA SER A 459 -19.67 14.45 -6.23
C SER A 459 -20.78 15.39 -5.76
N ARG A 460 -20.72 16.67 -6.15
CA ARG A 460 -21.81 17.65 -6.06
C ARG A 460 -21.97 18.32 -7.42
N ILE A 461 -23.19 18.43 -7.92
CA ILE A 461 -23.52 19.06 -9.19
C ILE A 461 -24.57 20.12 -8.91
N PHE A 462 -24.15 21.38 -8.99
CA PHE A 462 -24.99 22.56 -8.85
C PHE A 462 -25.46 22.97 -10.26
N VAL A 463 -26.78 23.06 -10.49
CA VAL A 463 -27.35 23.36 -11.82
C VAL A 463 -28.31 24.54 -11.76
N GLU A 464 -28.23 25.46 -12.72
CA GLU A 464 -29.11 26.63 -12.77
C GLU A 464 -30.59 26.21 -12.93
N ARG A 465 -31.47 26.82 -12.13
CA ARG A 465 -32.90 26.51 -11.99
C ARG A 465 -33.65 26.27 -13.30
N SER A 466 -33.33 27.08 -14.31
CA SER A 466 -33.92 27.11 -15.65
C SER A 466 -33.65 25.85 -16.48
N VAL A 467 -32.49 25.21 -16.32
CA VAL A 467 -32.10 23.99 -17.06
C VAL A 467 -32.05 22.73 -16.18
N TYR A 468 -32.15 22.87 -14.85
CA TYR A 468 -32.12 21.74 -13.90
C TYR A 468 -33.05 20.56 -14.26
N PRO A 469 -34.32 20.74 -14.69
CA PRO A 469 -35.19 19.60 -15.02
C PRO A 469 -34.66 18.77 -16.20
N GLU A 470 -34.29 19.44 -17.30
CA GLU A 470 -33.74 18.81 -18.51
C GLU A 470 -32.38 18.17 -18.24
N PHE A 471 -31.51 18.86 -17.48
CA PHE A 471 -30.23 18.31 -17.07
C PHE A 471 -30.41 17.04 -16.24
N LEU A 472 -31.28 17.06 -15.23
CA LEU A 472 -31.47 15.92 -14.33
C LEU A 472 -32.00 14.69 -15.08
N GLU A 473 -32.98 14.86 -15.96
CA GLU A 473 -33.55 13.79 -16.77
C GLU A 473 -32.47 13.12 -17.65
N LYS A 474 -31.79 13.91 -18.48
CA LYS A 474 -30.75 13.42 -19.39
C LYS A 474 -29.51 12.89 -18.65
N PHE A 475 -29.15 13.47 -17.51
CA PHE A 475 -28.02 13.01 -16.69
C PHE A 475 -28.32 11.67 -16.01
N VAL A 476 -29.56 11.45 -15.53
CA VAL A 476 -30.00 10.16 -14.97
C VAL A 476 -30.09 9.09 -16.06
N GLU A 477 -30.55 9.42 -17.27
CA GLU A 477 -30.51 8.51 -18.41
C GLU A 477 -29.07 8.12 -18.77
N ALA A 478 -28.19 9.10 -18.95
CA ALA A 478 -26.78 8.85 -19.28
C ALA A 478 -26.02 8.12 -18.16
N ALA A 479 -26.38 8.32 -16.89
CA ALA A 479 -25.84 7.56 -15.76
C ALA A 479 -26.24 6.07 -15.81
N ARG A 480 -27.48 5.75 -16.21
CA ARG A 480 -27.90 4.35 -16.43
C ARG A 480 -27.16 3.65 -17.57
N GLN A 481 -26.69 4.40 -18.57
CA GLN A 481 -25.88 3.84 -19.67
C GLN A 481 -24.40 3.61 -19.29
N TRP A 482 -23.94 4.10 -18.13
CA TRP A 482 -22.57 3.90 -17.65
C TRP A 482 -22.44 2.53 -16.96
N LYS A 483 -21.97 1.54 -17.71
CA LYS A 483 -22.02 0.12 -17.31
C LYS A 483 -21.02 -0.20 -16.19
N THR A 484 -21.53 -0.72 -15.07
CA THR A 484 -20.74 -1.49 -14.10
C THR A 484 -20.80 -2.98 -14.48
N GLY A 485 -19.66 -3.64 -14.60
CA GLY A 485 -19.59 -5.07 -14.93
C GLY A 485 -18.22 -5.68 -14.66
N VAL A 486 -17.87 -6.76 -15.36
CA VAL A 486 -16.61 -7.48 -15.13
C VAL A 486 -15.42 -6.61 -15.57
N PRO A 487 -14.37 -6.41 -14.73
CA PRO A 487 -13.27 -5.49 -15.03
C PRO A 487 -12.51 -5.80 -16.33
N SER A 488 -12.35 -7.08 -16.67
CA SER A 488 -11.64 -7.53 -17.87
C SER A 488 -12.45 -7.47 -19.17
N ASP A 489 -13.75 -7.15 -19.12
CA ASP A 489 -14.59 -6.89 -20.29
C ASP A 489 -14.51 -5.40 -20.65
N PRO A 490 -13.91 -5.03 -21.81
CA PRO A 490 -13.68 -3.64 -22.18
C PRO A 490 -14.95 -2.87 -22.55
N SER A 491 -16.12 -3.54 -22.62
CA SER A 491 -17.41 -2.89 -22.84
C SER A 491 -18.04 -2.31 -21.57
N ASN A 492 -17.48 -2.63 -20.39
CA ASN A 492 -17.88 -2.03 -19.12
C ASN A 492 -17.06 -0.76 -18.84
N ASN A 493 -17.74 0.30 -18.43
CA ASN A 493 -17.10 1.54 -18.03
C ASN A 493 -16.41 1.38 -16.67
N ASN A 494 -17.12 0.74 -15.73
CA ASN A 494 -16.73 0.52 -14.34
C ASN A 494 -16.62 -0.97 -14.00
N GLY A 495 -15.73 -1.28 -13.06
CA GLY A 495 -15.61 -2.60 -12.43
C GLY A 495 -16.05 -2.58 -10.95
N ALA A 496 -15.31 -3.28 -10.09
CA ALA A 496 -15.60 -3.37 -8.65
C ALA A 496 -14.95 -2.21 -7.87
N LEU A 497 -15.55 -1.85 -6.74
CA LEU A 497 -14.87 -1.00 -5.74
C LEU A 497 -13.78 -1.80 -5.04
N VAL A 498 -12.75 -1.12 -4.53
CA VAL A 498 -11.50 -1.78 -4.08
C VAL A 498 -11.67 -2.79 -2.93
N SER A 499 -12.69 -2.65 -2.08
CA SER A 499 -12.93 -3.62 -0.99
C SER A 499 -14.38 -3.65 -0.53
N LYS A 500 -14.71 -4.71 0.24
CA LYS A 500 -16.00 -4.92 0.91
C LYS A 500 -16.32 -3.78 1.88
N GLU A 501 -15.35 -3.39 2.70
CA GLU A 501 -15.47 -2.34 3.72
C GLU A 501 -15.70 -0.98 3.05
N HIS A 502 -15.04 -0.74 1.92
CA HIS A 502 -15.24 0.48 1.14
C HIS A 502 -16.61 0.50 0.46
N LEU A 503 -17.07 -0.61 -0.12
CA LEU A 503 -18.44 -0.74 -0.62
C LEU A 503 -19.49 -0.54 0.50
N GLN A 504 -19.25 -1.07 1.70
CA GLN A 504 -20.11 -0.86 2.87
C GLN A 504 -20.15 0.62 3.30
N LYS A 505 -19.01 1.31 3.29
CA LYS A 505 -18.93 2.76 3.51
C LYS A 505 -19.73 3.53 2.44
N VAL A 506 -19.55 3.22 1.16
CA VAL A 506 -20.27 3.93 0.08
C VAL A 506 -21.78 3.69 0.16
N ARG A 507 -22.21 2.45 0.45
CA ARG A 507 -23.62 2.11 0.68
C ARG A 507 -24.22 2.86 1.87
N SER A 508 -23.49 3.05 2.98
CA SER A 508 -24.04 3.74 4.15
C SER A 508 -24.36 5.23 3.88
N TYR A 509 -23.64 5.90 2.99
CA TYR A 509 -24.01 7.25 2.54
C TYR A 509 -25.29 7.28 1.69
N VAL A 510 -25.55 6.24 0.88
CA VAL A 510 -26.82 6.12 0.13
C VAL A 510 -27.99 5.87 1.09
N SER A 511 -27.81 4.96 2.06
CA SER A 511 -28.80 4.72 3.13
C SER A 511 -29.06 5.97 3.98
N LEU A 512 -28.01 6.73 4.31
CA LEU A 512 -28.13 8.01 5.03
C LEU A 512 -28.96 9.01 4.23
N ALA A 513 -28.66 9.21 2.94
CA ALA A 513 -29.41 10.12 2.08
C ALA A 513 -30.91 9.77 2.05
N VAL A 514 -31.25 8.49 1.90
CA VAL A 514 -32.65 8.03 1.92
C VAL A 514 -33.30 8.28 3.29
N SER A 515 -32.58 8.07 4.40
CA SER A 515 -33.09 8.37 5.76
C SER A 515 -33.28 9.86 6.03
N GLU A 516 -32.52 10.73 5.36
CA GLU A 516 -32.67 12.19 5.38
C GLU A 516 -33.79 12.68 4.43
N GLY A 517 -34.50 11.78 3.74
CA GLY A 517 -35.61 12.09 2.83
C GLY A 517 -35.19 12.40 1.38
N ALA A 518 -33.93 12.18 1.02
CA ALA A 518 -33.44 12.41 -0.34
C ALA A 518 -33.93 11.31 -1.31
N ARG A 519 -34.08 11.69 -2.58
CA ARG A 519 -34.51 10.80 -3.66
C ARG A 519 -33.32 10.30 -4.47
N VAL A 520 -33.13 8.99 -4.50
CA VAL A 520 -32.30 8.28 -5.49
C VAL A 520 -33.10 8.14 -6.80
N HIS A 521 -32.49 8.40 -7.96
CA HIS A 521 -33.15 8.32 -9.27
C HIS A 521 -32.73 7.12 -10.11
N CYS A 522 -31.50 6.63 -9.90
CA CYS A 522 -30.93 5.45 -10.53
C CYS A 522 -29.85 4.86 -9.63
N GLY A 523 -29.44 3.63 -9.93
CA GLY A 523 -28.35 2.94 -9.27
C GLY A 523 -28.76 2.17 -8.02
N GLU A 524 -27.94 2.25 -6.98
CA GLU A 524 -28.07 1.42 -5.77
C GLU A 524 -29.45 1.57 -5.10
N GLY A 525 -30.12 0.44 -4.89
CA GLY A 525 -31.47 0.38 -4.31
C GLY A 525 -32.62 0.74 -5.25
N VAL A 526 -32.34 1.11 -6.51
CA VAL A 526 -33.36 1.48 -7.52
C VAL A 526 -33.31 0.58 -8.75
N ASP A 527 -32.13 0.43 -9.36
CA ASP A 527 -31.93 -0.38 -10.57
C ASP A 527 -31.26 -1.73 -10.23
N ALA A 528 -31.59 -2.79 -10.97
CA ALA A 528 -31.04 -4.12 -10.72
C ALA A 528 -29.68 -4.32 -11.40
N LEU A 529 -28.65 -4.61 -10.61
CA LEU A 529 -27.30 -4.94 -11.11
C LEU A 529 -27.24 -6.40 -11.57
N SER A 530 -27.10 -6.62 -12.89
CA SER A 530 -26.87 -7.94 -13.47
C SER A 530 -25.37 -8.24 -13.60
N LEU A 531 -24.93 -9.38 -13.08
CA LEU A 531 -23.53 -9.83 -13.13
C LEU A 531 -23.45 -11.33 -13.49
N PRO A 532 -22.38 -11.78 -14.17
CA PRO A 532 -22.12 -13.22 -14.33
C PRO A 532 -22.03 -13.93 -12.96
N PRO A 533 -22.46 -15.19 -12.83
CA PRO A 533 -22.57 -15.87 -11.54
C PRO A 533 -21.31 -15.80 -10.65
N ARG A 534 -20.13 -16.00 -11.24
CA ARG A 534 -18.82 -15.92 -10.54
C ARG A 534 -18.51 -14.54 -9.93
N ASN A 535 -19.16 -13.48 -10.40
CA ASN A 535 -18.92 -12.10 -9.98
C ASN A 535 -19.99 -11.58 -9.00
N THR A 536 -21.05 -12.35 -8.71
CA THR A 536 -22.17 -11.94 -7.84
C THR A 536 -21.79 -11.65 -6.38
N SER A 537 -20.65 -12.17 -5.91
CA SER A 537 -20.08 -11.89 -4.58
C SER A 537 -19.09 -10.72 -4.56
N GLY A 538 -18.77 -10.14 -5.71
CA GLY A 538 -17.79 -9.06 -5.85
C GLY A 538 -18.33 -7.69 -5.45
N TYR A 539 -17.42 -6.72 -5.27
CA TYR A 539 -17.73 -5.44 -4.64
C TYR A 539 -18.27 -4.39 -5.63
N PHE A 540 -19.26 -4.77 -6.44
CA PHE A 540 -19.83 -3.93 -7.47
C PHE A 540 -20.97 -3.02 -6.96
N MET A 541 -21.11 -1.85 -7.60
CA MET A 541 -22.18 -0.88 -7.34
C MET A 541 -22.52 -0.11 -8.63
N LEU A 542 -23.79 0.25 -8.82
CA LEU A 542 -24.24 1.03 -9.98
C LEU A 542 -24.03 2.55 -9.80
N PRO A 543 -23.86 3.32 -10.88
CA PRO A 543 -23.90 4.78 -10.88
C PRO A 543 -25.19 5.31 -10.23
N THR A 544 -25.03 5.98 -9.09
CA THR A 544 -26.13 6.36 -8.21
C THR A 544 -26.28 7.88 -8.18
N VAL A 545 -27.43 8.37 -8.63
CA VAL A 545 -27.74 9.81 -8.71
C VAL A 545 -28.79 10.16 -7.65
N ILE A 546 -28.46 11.12 -6.78
CA ILE A 546 -29.29 11.52 -5.63
C ILE A 546 -29.67 13.01 -5.75
N THR A 547 -30.88 13.36 -5.31
CA THR A 547 -31.38 14.76 -5.23
C THR A 547 -32.14 14.98 -3.93
N GLY A 548 -32.30 16.24 -3.51
CA GLY A 548 -33.03 16.59 -2.29
C GLY A 548 -32.23 16.39 -1.00
N VAL A 549 -30.93 16.13 -1.11
CA VAL A 549 -29.98 16.15 0.02
C VAL A 549 -29.73 17.60 0.43
N ALA A 550 -29.76 17.89 1.74
CA ALA A 550 -29.38 19.21 2.26
C ALA A 550 -27.86 19.41 2.20
N ASP A 551 -27.39 20.62 1.89
CA ASP A 551 -25.95 20.95 1.77
C ASP A 551 -25.15 20.67 3.06
N SER A 552 -25.81 20.68 4.23
CA SER A 552 -25.24 20.38 5.54
C SER A 552 -25.14 18.87 5.87
N SER A 553 -25.75 17.99 5.07
CA SER A 553 -25.66 16.53 5.22
C SER A 553 -24.22 16.04 5.08
N ALA A 554 -23.85 14.98 5.80
CA ALA A 554 -22.59 14.27 5.55
C ALA A 554 -22.47 13.76 4.10
N VAL A 555 -23.60 13.46 3.44
CA VAL A 555 -23.65 13.07 2.01
C VAL A 555 -23.23 14.24 1.10
N MET A 556 -23.41 15.50 1.51
CA MET A 556 -22.94 16.70 0.81
C MET A 556 -21.60 17.24 1.32
N GLN A 557 -21.24 16.99 2.58
CA GLN A 557 -20.00 17.50 3.19
C GLN A 557 -18.80 16.54 3.09
N GLU A 558 -19.01 15.23 3.02
CA GLU A 558 -17.94 14.23 3.16
C GLU A 558 -17.64 13.44 1.88
N GLU A 559 -16.38 13.03 1.73
CA GLU A 559 -15.90 12.29 0.57
C GLU A 559 -16.38 10.83 0.61
N ILE A 560 -17.45 10.54 -0.14
CA ILE A 560 -18.01 9.19 -0.30
C ILE A 560 -16.98 8.27 -0.99
N PHE A 561 -16.33 8.76 -2.07
CA PHE A 561 -15.32 8.05 -2.85
C PHE A 561 -15.83 6.75 -3.50
N GLY A 562 -17.03 6.79 -4.07
CA GLY A 562 -17.67 5.70 -4.82
C GLY A 562 -18.59 6.27 -5.89
N PRO A 563 -19.38 5.45 -6.62
CA PRO A 563 -20.10 5.90 -7.80
C PRO A 563 -21.42 6.60 -7.44
N VAL A 564 -21.35 7.63 -6.61
CA VAL A 564 -22.47 8.36 -6.01
C VAL A 564 -22.27 9.86 -6.20
N THR A 565 -23.26 10.54 -6.77
CA THR A 565 -23.23 12.00 -6.98
C THR A 565 -24.57 12.64 -6.62
N CYS A 566 -24.51 13.85 -6.06
CA CYS A 566 -25.69 14.62 -5.68
C CYS A 566 -25.93 15.77 -6.66
N VAL A 567 -27.13 15.87 -7.24
CA VAL A 567 -27.55 16.99 -8.10
C VAL A 567 -28.48 17.89 -7.30
N THR A 568 -28.23 19.20 -7.33
CA THR A 568 -29.01 20.20 -6.59
C THR A 568 -29.12 21.50 -7.41
N PRO A 569 -30.29 22.13 -7.49
CA PRO A 569 -30.47 23.36 -8.25
C PRO A 569 -30.00 24.61 -7.49
N PHE A 570 -29.59 25.65 -8.22
CA PHE A 570 -29.29 27.00 -7.71
C PHE A 570 -29.99 28.08 -8.55
N ASP A 571 -30.10 29.30 -8.03
CA ASP A 571 -30.79 30.43 -8.66
C ASP A 571 -29.88 31.63 -8.97
N THR A 572 -28.68 31.75 -8.38
CA THR A 572 -27.71 32.84 -8.69
C THR A 572 -26.25 32.39 -8.75
N GLU A 573 -25.40 33.16 -9.47
CA GLU A 573 -23.95 32.96 -9.54
C GLU A 573 -23.29 33.02 -8.14
N GLU A 574 -23.70 34.00 -7.32
CA GLU A 574 -23.29 34.18 -5.92
C GLU A 574 -23.59 32.96 -5.04
N GLU A 575 -24.83 32.46 -5.12
CA GLU A 575 -25.29 31.30 -4.34
C GLU A 575 -24.54 30.03 -4.76
N ALA A 576 -24.40 29.79 -6.07
CA ALA A 576 -23.66 28.64 -6.60
C ALA A 576 -22.20 28.64 -6.13
N ILE A 577 -21.52 29.79 -6.17
CA ILE A 577 -20.15 29.95 -5.67
C ILE A 577 -20.09 29.73 -4.16
N SER A 578 -21.03 30.27 -3.39
CA SER A 578 -21.09 30.11 -1.94
C SER A 578 -21.23 28.64 -1.55
N ARG A 579 -22.22 27.94 -2.12
CA ARG A 579 -22.51 26.52 -1.85
C ARG A 579 -21.42 25.59 -2.37
N ALA A 580 -20.82 25.90 -3.53
CA ALA A 580 -19.65 25.19 -4.02
C ALA A 580 -18.44 25.31 -3.06
N ASN A 581 -18.25 26.49 -2.45
CA ASN A 581 -17.19 26.76 -1.49
C ASN A 581 -17.46 26.25 -0.06
N ASP A 582 -18.72 26.00 0.31
CA ASP A 582 -19.12 25.59 1.67
C ASP A 582 -18.85 24.11 1.97
N VAL A 583 -17.56 23.74 1.92
CA VAL A 583 -16.99 22.46 2.35
C VAL A 583 -15.57 22.68 2.89
N ARG A 584 -15.13 21.77 3.79
CA ARG A 584 -13.74 21.72 4.30
C ARG A 584 -12.68 21.40 3.22
N TYR A 585 -13.12 20.90 2.07
CA TYR A 585 -12.28 20.48 0.95
C TYR A 585 -12.08 21.58 -0.09
N GLY A 586 -11.06 21.43 -0.94
CA GLY A 586 -10.70 22.37 -1.99
C GLY A 586 -9.77 21.77 -3.04
N LEU A 587 -9.95 20.52 -3.45
CA LEU A 587 -9.09 19.90 -4.46
C LEU A 587 -9.40 20.42 -5.87
N ALA A 588 -10.56 20.04 -6.41
CA ALA A 588 -10.97 20.39 -7.76
C ALA A 588 -12.39 20.98 -7.82
N ALA A 589 -12.69 21.70 -8.90
CA ALA A 589 -14.02 22.12 -9.29
C ALA A 589 -14.16 22.14 -10.83
N VAL A 590 -15.40 22.19 -11.33
CA VAL A 590 -15.72 22.34 -12.75
C VAL A 590 -16.75 23.46 -12.95
N VAL A 591 -16.58 24.27 -13.99
CA VAL A 591 -17.55 25.30 -14.42
C VAL A 591 -18.00 25.01 -15.85
N TRP A 592 -19.31 24.99 -16.07
CA TRP A 592 -19.93 24.83 -17.40
C TRP A 592 -20.73 26.09 -17.75
N SER A 593 -20.28 26.82 -18.76
CA SER A 593 -20.87 28.06 -19.28
C SER A 593 -20.17 28.48 -20.57
N ARG A 594 -20.89 29.13 -21.50
CA ARG A 594 -20.33 29.70 -22.74
C ARG A 594 -19.92 31.18 -22.57
N ASP A 595 -20.44 31.88 -21.57
CA ASP A 595 -19.97 33.21 -21.13
C ASP A 595 -18.54 33.12 -20.55
N VAL A 596 -17.55 33.48 -21.37
CA VAL A 596 -16.13 33.56 -21.00
C VAL A 596 -15.90 34.49 -19.79
N GLY A 597 -16.67 35.57 -19.67
CA GLY A 597 -16.62 36.48 -18.53
C GLY A 597 -17.07 35.79 -17.24
N ARG A 598 -18.19 35.05 -17.28
CA ARG A 598 -18.64 34.21 -16.15
C ARG A 598 -17.61 33.14 -15.82
N VAL A 599 -17.10 32.43 -16.81
CA VAL A 599 -16.08 31.39 -16.62
C VAL A 599 -14.89 31.93 -15.82
N HIS A 600 -14.37 33.11 -16.16
CA HIS A 600 -13.30 33.75 -15.37
C HIS A 600 -13.74 34.18 -13.96
N ARG A 601 -14.90 34.84 -13.80
CA ARG A 601 -15.41 35.28 -12.48
C ARG A 601 -15.60 34.11 -11.52
N VAL A 602 -16.30 33.06 -11.97
CA VAL A 602 -16.63 31.87 -11.17
C VAL A 602 -15.35 31.11 -10.83
N ALA A 603 -14.47 30.84 -11.82
CA ALA A 603 -13.25 30.08 -11.59
C ALA A 603 -12.28 30.76 -10.61
N GLN A 604 -12.20 32.10 -10.60
CA GLN A 604 -11.38 32.84 -9.63
C GLN A 604 -11.99 32.88 -8.22
N ARG A 605 -13.32 32.71 -8.08
CA ARG A 605 -14.04 32.74 -6.79
C ARG A 605 -14.19 31.36 -6.16
N LEU A 606 -13.96 30.27 -6.91
CA LEU A 606 -13.97 28.90 -6.41
C LEU A 606 -12.68 28.58 -5.64
N GLN A 607 -12.83 28.13 -4.39
CA GLN A 607 -11.74 27.81 -3.47
C GLN A 607 -11.21 26.38 -3.69
N ALA A 608 -10.85 26.08 -4.93
CA ALA A 608 -10.29 24.80 -5.36
C ALA A 608 -8.90 24.99 -5.99
N GLY A 609 -7.98 24.07 -5.72
CA GLY A 609 -6.63 24.10 -6.27
C GLY A 609 -6.55 23.85 -7.78
N LEU A 610 -7.58 23.19 -8.33
CA LEU A 610 -7.81 22.98 -9.75
C LEU A 610 -9.23 23.45 -10.11
N VAL A 611 -9.38 24.25 -11.17
CA VAL A 611 -10.71 24.55 -11.74
C VAL A 611 -10.66 24.28 -13.23
N TRP A 612 -11.49 23.33 -13.69
CA TRP A 612 -11.71 23.09 -15.10
C TRP A 612 -12.92 23.87 -15.62
N THR A 613 -12.88 24.23 -16.90
CA THR A 613 -13.90 25.05 -17.54
C THR A 613 -14.31 24.39 -18.85
N ASN A 614 -15.57 23.96 -18.96
CA ASN A 614 -16.10 23.15 -20.07
C ASN A 614 -15.31 21.85 -20.36
N CYS A 615 -14.63 21.29 -19.36
CA CYS A 615 -13.87 20.04 -19.46
C CYS A 615 -13.67 19.37 -18.09
N TRP A 616 -13.03 18.19 -18.05
CA TRP A 616 -12.59 17.52 -16.82
C TRP A 616 -11.39 16.60 -17.08
N LEU A 617 -10.53 16.44 -16.07
CA LEU A 617 -9.31 15.60 -16.05
C LEU A 617 -8.24 15.92 -17.13
N ILE A 618 -8.34 17.07 -17.80
CA ILE A 618 -7.25 17.56 -18.68
C ILE A 618 -6.14 18.14 -17.79
N ARG A 619 -4.94 17.53 -17.82
CA ARG A 619 -3.81 17.93 -16.96
C ARG A 619 -2.51 18.09 -17.75
N ASP A 620 -2.12 19.33 -18.01
CA ASP A 620 -0.72 19.70 -18.27
C ASP A 620 0.14 19.31 -17.06
N LEU A 621 1.38 18.87 -17.32
CA LEU A 621 2.37 18.50 -16.31
C LEU A 621 3.25 19.67 -15.87
N ASN A 622 3.26 20.78 -16.61
CA ASN A 622 3.98 22.00 -16.24
C ASN A 622 3.24 22.83 -15.17
N LEU A 623 1.93 22.63 -15.03
CA LEU A 623 1.07 23.35 -14.09
C LEU A 623 0.99 22.65 -12.72
N PRO A 624 0.81 23.41 -11.62
CA PRO A 624 0.68 22.85 -10.29
C PRO A 624 -0.62 22.04 -10.15
N PHE A 625 -0.46 20.79 -9.72
CA PHE A 625 -1.52 19.93 -9.20
C PHE A 625 -1.53 20.06 -7.68
N GLY A 626 -2.72 20.23 -7.08
CA GLY A 626 -2.92 19.93 -5.66
C GLY A 626 -3.90 20.82 -4.92
N GLY A 627 -4.32 20.38 -3.72
CA GLY A 627 -5.49 20.93 -3.02
C GLY A 627 -5.31 22.26 -2.26
N MET A 628 -6.41 23.00 -2.11
CA MET A 628 -6.60 24.05 -1.10
C MET A 628 -7.29 23.48 0.16
N LYS A 629 -7.32 24.26 1.25
CA LYS A 629 -7.99 23.87 2.52
C LYS A 629 -7.52 22.49 3.01
N CYS A 630 -8.42 21.62 3.48
CA CYS A 630 -8.10 20.27 3.95
C CYS A 630 -7.87 19.25 2.81
N SER A 631 -7.80 19.69 1.54
CA SER A 631 -7.48 18.84 0.39
C SER A 631 -5.98 18.75 0.06
N GLY A 632 -5.12 19.55 0.69
CA GLY A 632 -3.67 19.34 0.52
C GLY A 632 -2.75 20.42 1.09
N VAL A 633 -1.46 20.11 1.06
CA VAL A 633 -0.33 20.98 1.43
C VAL A 633 0.81 20.74 0.44
N GLY A 634 1.41 21.82 -0.08
CA GLY A 634 2.35 21.72 -1.21
C GLY A 634 1.63 21.58 -2.55
N ARG A 635 2.38 21.27 -3.61
CA ARG A 635 1.89 21.03 -4.97
C ARG A 635 2.82 20.05 -5.69
N GLU A 636 2.25 19.26 -6.59
CA GLU A 636 2.98 18.37 -7.49
C GLU A 636 2.94 18.89 -8.94
N GLY A 637 3.90 18.53 -9.78
CA GLY A 637 4.01 18.98 -11.17
C GLY A 637 5.02 20.11 -11.39
N GLY A 638 5.57 20.15 -12.60
CA GLY A 638 6.54 21.13 -13.09
C GLY A 638 7.56 21.61 -12.05
N LYS A 639 7.65 22.94 -11.93
CA LYS A 639 8.51 23.65 -10.97
C LYS A 639 8.18 23.36 -9.50
N ASP A 640 6.95 22.97 -9.20
CA ASP A 640 6.44 22.90 -7.82
C ASP A 640 6.80 21.56 -7.17
N SER A 641 6.81 20.47 -7.95
CA SER A 641 7.56 19.26 -7.59
C SER A 641 9.03 19.58 -7.30
N TYR A 642 9.68 20.46 -8.07
CA TYR A 642 11.07 20.84 -7.79
C TYR A 642 11.22 21.68 -6.51
N ASN A 643 10.27 22.56 -6.19
CA ASN A 643 10.20 23.28 -4.91
C ASN A 643 10.07 22.32 -3.72
N PHE A 644 9.35 21.21 -3.87
CA PHE A 644 9.27 20.17 -2.85
C PHE A 644 10.58 19.34 -2.75
N PHE A 645 11.05 18.78 -3.87
CA PHE A 645 12.18 17.84 -3.90
C PHE A 645 13.58 18.49 -3.90
N THR A 646 13.71 19.81 -3.82
CA THR A 646 15.02 20.48 -3.69
C THR A 646 15.00 21.60 -2.65
N GLU A 647 16.17 21.91 -2.08
CA GLU A 647 16.45 23.18 -1.40
C GLU A 647 17.10 24.16 -2.36
N VAL A 648 16.73 25.44 -2.25
CA VAL A 648 17.33 26.55 -2.99
C VAL A 648 18.45 27.16 -2.14
N LYS A 649 19.68 27.10 -2.63
CA LYS A 649 20.87 27.65 -1.98
C LYS A 649 21.38 28.84 -2.78
N THR A 650 21.38 30.02 -2.16
CA THR A 650 22.05 31.21 -2.72
C THR A 650 23.56 31.12 -2.48
N ILE A 651 24.34 31.42 -3.50
CA ILE A 651 25.79 31.55 -3.44
C ILE A 651 26.15 32.97 -3.87
N THR A 652 26.89 33.68 -3.01
CA THR A 652 27.40 35.03 -3.28
C THR A 652 28.92 34.95 -3.46
N VAL A 653 29.42 35.42 -4.61
CA VAL A 653 30.85 35.53 -4.91
C VAL A 653 31.22 37.01 -5.00
N LYS A 654 32.04 37.46 -4.06
CA LYS A 654 32.69 38.77 -4.13
C LYS A 654 33.95 38.69 -4.99
N HIS A 655 34.17 39.68 -5.84
CA HIS A 655 35.28 39.83 -6.78
C HIS A 655 35.83 41.27 -6.78
#